data_AF-A0A3D4EZ54-F1
#
_entry.id   AF-A0A3D4EZ54-F1
#
_cell.length_a   1.000
_cell.length_b   1.000
_cell.length_c   1.000
_cell.angle_alpha   90.00
_cell.angle_beta   90.00
_cell.angle_gamma   90.00
#
_symmetry.space_group_name_H-M   'P 1'
#
loop_
_entity.id
_entity.type
_entity.pdbx_description
1 polymer ?
#
loop_
_entity_poly.entity_id
_entity_poly.type
_entity_poly.pdbx_seq_one_letter_code
_entity_poly.pdbx_strand_id
1 'polypeptide(L)'
;MGRDHDHVERSLDGADTASFISQHVNLDSWNRWHAMVEAIRHYDYWPDANKNMVYYFEPAANRYKGKLRILPWDTDASWGPNWNRGHDLVYNSLFPAFGDGGDTNTTPELWPAYFNTVRELRDLLWQRDQIFPLIDEFADFITPFEAADASRWKDAPSDAGNYFGLGGAGAKSISSLARDMKSFAFVGGTWPGASVGPGGRAAYLDELQASNGEGASIPFTPTITYSGPLNFPANGLVFESSGFSDPQGENTFGAMEWRVAKITNPNAPGHDPEERFKLEWQAEWESGELNTFDPSLALSSSVVYPGYTYRARLRHKDNTGRWSHWSSPIEFTPTLPDISPYLDGLIISEVMYHPSDPSNAEYAAGHTNDDDFEFIELRNIGMASLDLTDLRLTKGVDFDFLESEITQLDPGEFVLVVSNLEAMEMRYGLGLPIAGEWDTKDKLNNGGERIKLSFGAGVPIRDFSYDDKTPWPTEPDGAGFSLVIKSENASTDPNVAANWKSSSVPFGTPGLDILSGPFAEWMAAQSQANPYSNFGSSSLSNLLAYSLGADFKANPDTALPSMIVVENEGISYPALSYRLRQEASDLTHRVEVSENLQTWQSGDALTVIVAPPFNNGDGTDTHIIRSIYPLGMKSSRFLRLHVEILPR
;
A
#
# COMPACT_ATOMS: atom_id res chain seq x y z
N MET A 1 -24.83 6.12 31.57
CA MET A 1 -23.54 6.48 30.97
C MET A 1 -22.83 7.63 31.67
N GLY A 2 -23.51 8.52 32.42
CA GLY A 2 -22.82 9.60 33.19
C GLY A 2 -22.33 9.28 34.61
N ARG A 3 -22.77 8.18 35.24
CA ARG A 3 -22.41 7.90 36.66
C ARG A 3 -20.93 7.59 36.87
N ASP A 4 -20.30 6.92 35.91
CA ASP A 4 -18.88 6.54 36.00
C ASP A 4 -17.98 7.74 35.69
N HIS A 5 -18.33 8.56 34.69
CA HIS A 5 -17.72 9.87 34.43
C HIS A 5 -17.72 10.74 35.69
N ASP A 6 -18.90 11.00 36.24
CA ASP A 6 -19.12 11.82 37.42
C ASP A 6 -18.44 11.30 38.69
N HIS A 7 -18.19 9.99 38.74
CA HIS A 7 -17.44 9.39 39.82
C HIS A 7 -15.96 9.71 39.67
N VAL A 8 -15.39 9.45 38.50
CA VAL A 8 -13.98 9.74 38.19
C VAL A 8 -13.70 11.23 38.39
N GLU A 9 -14.53 12.12 37.84
CA GLU A 9 -14.36 13.58 37.98
C GLU A 9 -14.33 14.04 39.45
N ARG A 10 -15.06 13.35 40.36
CA ARG A 10 -15.17 13.75 41.76
C ARG A 10 -14.18 13.06 42.70
N SER A 11 -13.51 12.01 42.23
CA SER A 11 -12.66 11.18 43.09
C SER A 11 -11.25 10.97 42.58
N LEU A 12 -10.92 11.36 41.35
CA LEU A 12 -9.58 11.22 40.80
C LEU A 12 -8.62 12.14 41.55
N ASP A 13 -7.66 11.57 42.25
CA ASP A 13 -6.65 12.30 43.01
C ASP A 13 -5.30 11.57 43.02
N GLY A 14 -4.27 12.16 43.63
CA GLY A 14 -2.93 11.56 43.66
C GLY A 14 -2.78 10.44 44.69
N ALA A 15 -3.81 10.11 45.47
CA ALA A 15 -3.82 8.94 46.34
C ALA A 15 -4.32 7.68 45.60
N ASP A 16 -4.93 7.84 44.42
CA ASP A 16 -5.28 6.73 43.54
C ASP A 16 -4.03 6.01 43.01
N THR A 17 -4.15 4.69 42.84
CA THR A 17 -3.05 3.91 42.27
C THR A 17 -2.83 4.24 40.78
N ALA A 18 -1.59 4.17 40.31
CA ALA A 18 -1.26 4.33 38.88
C ALA A 18 -2.11 3.44 37.94
N SER A 19 -2.45 2.23 38.40
CA SER A 19 -3.33 1.31 37.68
C SER A 19 -4.77 1.82 37.58
N PHE A 20 -5.31 2.38 38.66
CA PHE A 20 -6.63 2.99 38.66
C PHE A 20 -6.67 4.16 37.67
N ILE A 21 -5.73 5.09 37.76
CA ILE A 21 -5.66 6.26 36.87
C ILE A 21 -5.59 5.82 35.41
N SER A 22 -4.68 4.88 35.07
CA SER A 22 -4.50 4.38 33.69
C SER A 22 -5.73 3.65 33.13
N GLN A 23 -6.55 3.05 33.99
CA GLN A 23 -7.79 2.38 33.58
C GLN A 23 -8.93 3.36 33.33
N HIS A 24 -8.93 4.53 33.97
CA HIS A 24 -10.00 5.52 33.93
C HIS A 24 -9.68 6.76 33.10
N VAL A 25 -8.42 7.05 32.81
CA VAL A 25 -7.99 8.23 32.04
C VAL A 25 -7.24 7.79 30.78
N ASN A 26 -7.52 8.44 29.66
CA ASN A 26 -6.69 8.34 28.46
C ASN A 26 -5.44 9.23 28.65
N LEU A 27 -4.47 8.70 29.40
CA LEU A 27 -3.23 9.40 29.75
C LEU A 27 -2.39 9.77 28.53
N ASP A 28 -2.43 8.97 27.47
CA ASP A 28 -1.72 9.28 26.24
C ASP A 28 -2.25 10.57 25.59
N SER A 29 -3.56 10.68 25.40
CA SER A 29 -4.20 11.90 24.89
C SER A 29 -3.97 13.09 25.82
N TRP A 30 -4.02 12.86 27.13
CA TRP A 30 -3.83 13.91 28.13
C TRP A 30 -2.38 14.43 28.15
N ASN A 31 -1.38 13.55 28.15
CA ASN A 31 0.04 13.92 28.15
C ASN A 31 0.36 14.84 26.97
N ARG A 32 -0.13 14.52 25.76
CA ARG A 32 0.10 15.34 24.55
C ARG A 32 -0.56 16.71 24.65
N TRP A 33 -1.82 16.74 25.10
CA TRP A 33 -2.55 17.98 25.30
C TRP A 33 -1.88 18.86 26.35
N HIS A 34 -1.54 18.30 27.51
CA HIS A 34 -0.96 19.06 28.61
C HIS A 34 0.46 19.55 28.29
N ALA A 35 1.28 18.73 27.62
CA ALA A 35 2.58 19.18 27.12
C ALA A 35 2.43 20.40 26.17
N MET A 36 1.39 20.42 25.33
CA MET A 36 1.07 21.57 24.50
C MET A 36 0.56 22.76 25.32
N VAL A 37 -0.28 22.54 26.33
CA VAL A 37 -0.70 23.59 27.27
C VAL A 37 0.52 24.28 27.88
N GLU A 38 1.51 23.51 28.30
CA GLU A 38 2.77 24.05 28.79
C GLU A 38 3.52 24.81 27.68
N ALA A 39 3.61 24.27 26.48
CA ALA A 39 4.31 24.95 25.38
C ALA A 39 3.68 26.33 25.04
N ILE A 40 2.35 26.41 24.94
CA ILE A 40 1.64 27.65 24.55
C ILE A 40 1.18 28.51 25.74
N ARG A 41 1.35 28.05 26.98
CA ARG A 41 0.78 28.67 28.20
C ARG A 41 -0.72 28.90 28.10
N HIS A 42 -1.49 27.84 27.85
CA HIS A 42 -2.95 27.90 27.89
C HIS A 42 -3.47 27.51 29.28
N TYR A 43 -3.47 28.44 30.23
CA TYR A 43 -3.80 28.13 31.63
C TYR A 43 -5.18 28.62 32.08
N ASP A 44 -6.08 28.98 31.16
CA ASP A 44 -7.42 29.49 31.55
C ASP A 44 -8.42 28.37 31.87
N TYR A 45 -7.99 27.43 32.72
CA TYR A 45 -8.78 26.34 33.29
C TYR A 45 -8.28 26.00 34.70
N TRP A 46 -9.08 25.22 35.47
CA TRP A 46 -8.70 24.71 36.79
C TRP A 46 -9.53 23.45 37.15
N PRO A 47 -9.13 22.64 38.14
CA PRO A 47 -9.67 21.29 38.37
C PRO A 47 -11.18 21.21 38.60
N ASP A 48 -11.76 22.23 39.25
CA ASP A 48 -13.17 22.28 39.59
C ASP A 48 -14.04 23.07 38.59
N ALA A 49 -13.47 23.48 37.44
CA ALA A 49 -14.23 24.14 36.39
C ALA A 49 -14.11 23.40 35.06
N ASN A 50 -15.27 23.05 34.51
CA ASN A 50 -15.43 22.63 33.13
C ASN A 50 -15.31 23.83 32.17
N LYS A 51 -14.16 24.52 32.21
CA LYS A 51 -13.84 25.73 31.45
C LYS A 51 -12.70 25.43 30.48
N ASN A 52 -12.83 25.91 29.24
CA ASN A 52 -11.80 25.86 28.18
C ASN A 52 -11.24 24.45 27.92
N MET A 53 -12.05 23.45 28.26
CA MET A 53 -11.87 22.05 27.91
C MET A 53 -13.22 21.36 27.96
N VAL A 54 -13.30 20.20 27.33
CA VAL A 54 -14.47 19.31 27.39
C VAL A 54 -14.02 17.94 27.86
N TYR A 55 -14.67 17.43 28.90
CA TYR A 55 -14.54 16.02 29.30
C TYR A 55 -15.40 15.13 28.41
N TYR A 56 -14.74 14.23 27.70
CA TYR A 56 -15.37 13.20 26.87
C TYR A 56 -15.12 11.83 27.48
N PHE A 57 -16.18 11.04 27.68
CA PHE A 57 -16.07 9.67 28.12
C PHE A 57 -15.95 8.75 26.90
N GLU A 58 -14.71 8.46 26.52
CA GLU A 58 -14.35 7.65 25.35
C GLU A 58 -14.67 6.17 25.60
N PRO A 59 -15.47 5.52 24.74
CA PRO A 59 -15.73 4.08 24.86
C PRO A 59 -14.45 3.26 24.84
N ALA A 60 -14.32 2.33 25.77
CA ALA A 60 -13.17 1.44 25.87
C ALA A 60 -13.64 0.04 26.29
N ALA A 61 -12.96 -0.99 25.77
CA ALA A 61 -13.17 -2.39 26.16
C ALA A 61 -12.55 -2.67 27.55
N ASN A 62 -12.97 -1.93 28.58
CA ASN A 62 -12.54 -2.08 29.96
C ASN A 62 -13.74 -2.40 30.88
N ARG A 63 -13.47 -2.72 32.15
CA ARG A 63 -14.51 -3.02 33.15
C ARG A 63 -15.45 -1.83 33.43
N TYR A 64 -15.03 -0.62 33.09
CA TYR A 64 -15.71 0.65 33.37
C TYR A 64 -16.40 1.23 32.13
N LYS A 65 -16.39 0.51 31.01
CA LYS A 65 -17.02 0.85 29.72
C LYS A 65 -16.52 2.16 29.08
N GLY A 66 -15.39 2.72 29.52
CA GLY A 66 -14.78 3.91 28.93
C GLY A 66 -13.65 4.54 29.75
N LYS A 67 -13.07 5.62 29.21
CA LYS A 67 -12.02 6.44 29.82
C LYS A 67 -12.33 7.93 29.67
N LEU A 68 -11.91 8.73 30.65
CA LEU A 68 -11.90 10.18 30.59
C LEU A 68 -10.85 10.65 29.59
N ARG A 69 -11.28 11.46 28.62
CA ARG A 69 -10.44 12.12 27.63
C ARG A 69 -10.75 13.61 27.66
N ILE A 70 -9.69 14.43 27.62
CA ILE A 70 -9.81 15.89 27.60
C ILE A 70 -9.69 16.37 26.15
N LEU A 71 -10.63 17.21 25.74
CA LEU A 71 -10.61 17.90 24.46
C LEU A 71 -10.39 19.40 24.70
N PRO A 72 -9.38 20.04 24.08
CA PRO A 72 -9.16 21.47 24.24
C PRO A 72 -10.31 22.28 23.64
N TRP A 73 -10.64 23.40 24.28
CA TRP A 73 -11.64 24.37 23.81
C TRP A 73 -11.19 25.79 24.18
N ASP A 74 -11.57 26.80 23.41
CA ASP A 74 -11.32 28.22 23.76
C ASP A 74 -9.84 28.51 24.15
N THR A 75 -8.94 28.18 23.22
CA THR A 75 -7.48 28.24 23.43
C THR A 75 -6.85 29.57 23.03
N ASP A 76 -7.66 30.59 22.75
CA ASP A 76 -7.25 31.92 22.33
C ASP A 76 -6.45 32.67 23.42
N ALA A 77 -6.75 32.41 24.70
CA ALA A 77 -5.99 32.89 25.85
C ALA A 77 -4.67 32.10 26.06
N SER A 78 -3.84 32.02 25.01
CA SER A 78 -2.52 31.39 24.99
C SER A 78 -1.47 32.36 24.42
N TRP A 79 -0.21 31.93 24.32
CA TRP A 79 0.92 32.70 23.79
C TRP A 79 1.23 34.02 24.50
N GLY A 80 0.77 34.21 25.73
CA GLY A 80 1.00 35.48 26.42
C GLY A 80 0.27 35.66 27.75
N PRO A 81 -1.06 35.52 27.83
CA PRO A 81 -1.76 35.66 29.10
C PRO A 81 -1.34 34.58 30.13
N ASN A 82 -1.48 34.92 31.41
CA ASN A 82 -1.36 33.97 32.52
C ASN A 82 -2.53 34.18 33.48
N TRP A 83 -3.53 33.30 33.41
CA TRP A 83 -4.77 33.42 34.19
C TRP A 83 -4.75 32.55 35.44
N ASN A 84 -4.40 31.26 35.30
CA ASN A 84 -4.28 30.32 36.42
C ASN A 84 -2.89 29.65 36.41
N ARG A 85 -2.85 28.36 36.70
CA ARG A 85 -1.61 27.61 36.99
C ARG A 85 -1.40 26.38 36.10
N GLY A 86 -2.31 26.12 35.16
CA GLY A 86 -2.18 25.03 34.21
C GLY A 86 -2.46 23.62 34.76
N HIS A 87 -2.96 23.46 35.98
CA HIS A 87 -3.33 22.14 36.50
C HIS A 87 -4.84 21.91 36.37
N ASP A 88 -5.20 20.70 35.97
CA ASP A 88 -6.55 20.16 35.97
C ASP A 88 -6.63 18.97 36.95
N LEU A 89 -7.77 18.28 36.98
CA LEU A 89 -7.96 17.11 37.83
C LEU A 89 -6.94 15.99 37.55
N VAL A 90 -6.58 15.77 36.27
CA VAL A 90 -5.64 14.72 35.89
C VAL A 90 -4.21 15.11 36.27
N TYR A 91 -3.80 16.36 36.08
CA TYR A 91 -2.52 16.88 36.55
C TYR A 91 -2.37 16.65 38.04
N ASN A 92 -3.38 17.00 38.83
CA ASN A 92 -3.39 16.82 40.28
C ASN A 92 -3.23 15.35 40.71
N SER A 93 -3.70 14.39 39.90
CA SER A 93 -3.51 12.96 40.18
C SER A 93 -2.07 12.46 39.93
N LEU A 94 -1.29 13.20 39.14
CA LEU A 94 0.09 12.84 38.81
C LEU A 94 1.08 13.66 39.63
N PHE A 95 0.86 14.96 39.75
CA PHE A 95 1.81 15.95 40.24
C PHE A 95 1.23 16.77 41.40
N PRO A 96 2.10 17.26 42.30
CA PRO A 96 1.64 18.10 43.38
C PRO A 96 1.26 19.48 42.83
N ALA A 97 0.05 19.92 43.12
CA ALA A 97 -0.50 21.22 42.72
C ALA A 97 -0.85 22.06 43.96
N PHE A 98 -0.66 23.38 43.85
CA PHE A 98 -0.92 24.32 44.92
C PHE A 98 -1.86 25.43 44.46
N GLY A 99 -2.88 25.73 45.24
CA GLY A 99 -3.91 26.72 44.92
C GLY A 99 -5.31 26.13 45.05
N ASP A 100 -6.30 26.84 44.50
CA ASP A 100 -7.69 26.41 44.53
C ASP A 100 -7.86 25.12 43.74
N GLY A 101 -8.50 24.12 44.35
CA GLY A 101 -8.70 22.79 43.75
C GLY A 101 -7.42 21.96 43.60
N GLY A 102 -6.29 22.35 44.18
CA GLY A 102 -5.01 21.60 44.11
C GLY A 102 -4.94 20.40 45.06
N ASP A 103 -4.20 19.37 44.66
CA ASP A 103 -3.85 18.19 45.48
C ASP A 103 -2.32 18.11 45.64
N THR A 104 -1.84 17.78 46.84
CA THR A 104 -0.40 17.62 47.13
C THR A 104 0.12 16.19 46.99
N ASN A 105 -0.75 15.21 46.78
CA ASN A 105 -0.34 13.83 46.51
C ASN A 105 0.30 13.71 45.12
N THR A 106 0.99 12.59 44.87
CA THR A 106 1.67 12.34 43.60
C THR A 106 1.64 10.86 43.21
N THR A 107 1.71 10.61 41.91
CA THR A 107 1.83 9.25 41.35
C THR A 107 3.07 9.13 40.47
N PRO A 108 4.29 9.00 41.05
CA PRO A 108 5.55 9.04 40.31
C PRO A 108 5.70 7.95 39.24
N GLU A 109 5.01 6.83 39.38
CA GLU A 109 5.02 5.72 38.41
C GLU A 109 4.50 6.13 37.03
N LEU A 110 3.71 7.21 36.94
CA LEU A 110 3.15 7.74 35.69
C LEU A 110 3.97 8.89 35.08
N TRP A 111 4.93 9.44 35.82
CA TRP A 111 5.75 10.56 35.37
C TRP A 111 6.57 10.27 34.10
N PRO A 112 7.21 9.09 33.94
CA PRO A 112 8.05 8.84 32.75
C PRO A 112 7.30 9.05 31.44
N ALA A 113 6.04 8.59 31.35
CA ALA A 113 5.23 8.75 30.14
C ALA A 113 4.95 10.23 29.83
N TYR A 114 4.59 11.03 30.83
CA TYR A 114 4.35 12.47 30.66
C TYR A 114 5.61 13.20 30.20
N PHE A 115 6.74 13.00 30.89
CA PHE A 115 7.96 13.71 30.56
C PHE A 115 8.60 13.23 29.25
N ASN A 116 8.41 11.98 28.85
CA ASN A 116 8.72 11.53 27.50
C ASN A 116 7.94 12.31 26.44
N THR A 117 6.64 12.58 26.66
CA THR A 117 5.83 13.39 25.75
C THR A 117 6.29 14.85 25.68
N VAL A 118 6.65 15.46 26.83
CA VAL A 118 7.21 16.82 26.86
C VAL A 118 8.52 16.88 26.07
N ARG A 119 9.39 15.90 26.25
CA ARG A 119 10.68 15.78 25.56
C ARG A 119 10.51 15.56 24.06
N GLU A 120 9.61 14.69 23.66
CA GLU A 120 9.26 14.47 22.26
C GLU A 120 8.70 15.74 21.60
N LEU A 121 7.76 16.42 22.27
CA LEU A 121 7.22 17.72 21.82
C LEU A 121 8.34 18.72 21.59
N ARG A 122 9.26 18.80 22.55
CA ARG A 122 10.38 19.72 22.51
C ARG A 122 11.36 19.40 21.38
N ASP A 123 11.68 18.12 21.17
CA ASP A 123 12.65 17.65 20.18
C ASP A 123 12.15 17.78 18.74
N LEU A 124 10.85 17.57 18.51
CA LEU A 124 10.30 17.42 17.16
C LEU A 124 9.42 18.59 16.69
N LEU A 125 8.57 19.14 17.57
CA LEU A 125 7.59 20.16 17.19
C LEU A 125 8.00 21.56 17.66
N TRP A 126 8.42 21.70 18.91
CA TRP A 126 8.76 23.00 19.50
C TRP A 126 10.20 23.42 19.17
N GLN A 127 10.49 23.48 17.87
CA GLN A 127 11.76 23.90 17.29
C GLN A 127 11.58 25.13 16.41
N ARG A 128 12.62 25.94 16.22
CA ARG A 128 12.50 27.21 15.47
C ARG A 128 12.12 26.99 14.01
N ASP A 129 12.71 25.99 13.38
CA ASP A 129 12.46 25.61 12.00
C ASP A 129 11.10 24.90 11.79
N GLN A 130 10.36 24.65 12.87
CA GLN A 130 9.00 24.09 12.83
C GLN A 130 7.95 25.15 13.20
N ILE A 131 8.15 25.83 14.33
CA ILE A 131 7.21 26.83 14.84
C ILE A 131 7.25 28.13 14.04
N PHE A 132 8.41 28.56 13.53
CA PHE A 132 8.47 29.83 12.78
C PHE A 132 7.72 29.74 11.45
N PRO A 133 7.98 28.75 10.58
CA PRO A 133 7.24 28.65 9.33
C PRO A 133 5.75 28.41 9.55
N LEU A 134 5.36 27.66 10.59
CA LEU A 134 3.96 27.49 10.96
C LEU A 134 3.29 28.83 11.29
N ILE A 135 3.90 29.63 12.17
CA ILE A 135 3.39 30.97 12.51
C ILE A 135 3.31 31.86 11.26
N ASP A 136 4.34 31.81 10.41
CA ASP A 136 4.40 32.63 9.20
C ASP A 136 3.33 32.22 8.17
N GLU A 137 3.08 30.93 7.96
CA GLU A 137 2.03 30.44 7.07
C GLU A 137 0.64 30.95 7.49
N PHE A 138 0.31 30.87 8.79
CA PHE A 138 -0.95 31.42 9.30
C PHE A 138 -1.00 32.95 9.20
N ALA A 139 0.11 33.64 9.50
CA ALA A 139 0.20 35.09 9.40
C ALA A 139 0.02 35.57 7.94
N ASP A 140 0.64 34.90 6.98
CA ASP A 140 0.56 35.21 5.56
C ASP A 140 -0.87 35.01 5.03
N PHE A 141 -1.56 33.97 5.47
CA PHE A 141 -2.97 33.75 5.11
C PHE A 141 -3.89 34.88 5.63
N ILE A 142 -3.65 35.38 6.84
CA ILE A 142 -4.50 36.40 7.49
C ILE A 142 -4.18 37.83 7.00
N THR A 143 -2.93 38.08 6.64
CA THR A 143 -2.41 39.43 6.29
C THR A 143 -3.26 40.19 5.25
N PRO A 144 -3.77 39.58 4.16
CA PRO A 144 -4.53 40.31 3.15
C PRO A 144 -5.81 40.98 3.65
N PHE A 145 -6.40 40.49 4.76
CA PHE A 145 -7.66 41.01 5.28
C PHE A 145 -7.59 41.60 6.70
N GLU A 146 -6.46 41.44 7.41
CA GLU A 146 -6.33 41.97 8.79
C GLU A 146 -6.58 43.47 8.87
N ALA A 147 -6.05 44.28 7.94
CA ALA A 147 -6.20 45.72 8.03
C ALA A 147 -7.68 46.16 8.03
N ALA A 148 -8.50 45.50 7.21
CA ALA A 148 -9.94 45.78 7.14
C ALA A 148 -10.67 45.34 8.42
N ASP A 149 -10.32 44.16 8.96
CA ASP A 149 -10.90 43.66 10.21
C ASP A 149 -10.49 44.52 11.41
N ALA A 150 -9.20 44.86 11.54
CA ALA A 150 -8.69 45.75 12.57
C ALA A 150 -9.38 47.13 12.55
N SER A 151 -9.58 47.73 11.36
CA SER A 151 -10.32 49.00 11.23
C SER A 151 -11.79 48.87 11.62
N ARG A 152 -12.43 47.73 11.35
CA ARG A 152 -13.82 47.48 11.74
C ARG A 152 -14.00 47.50 13.26
N TRP A 153 -13.07 46.92 14.01
CA TRP A 153 -13.26 46.64 15.43
C TRP A 153 -12.52 47.57 16.41
N LYS A 154 -11.40 48.20 16.00
CA LYS A 154 -10.63 49.12 16.87
C LYS A 154 -11.41 50.38 17.22
N ASP A 155 -12.21 50.90 16.29
CA ASP A 155 -13.03 52.10 16.48
C ASP A 155 -14.53 51.79 16.61
N ALA A 156 -14.90 50.52 16.83
CA ALA A 156 -16.30 50.13 16.97
C ALA A 156 -16.92 50.76 18.25
N PRO A 157 -18.23 51.09 18.22
CA PRO A 157 -18.98 51.42 19.43
C PRO A 157 -18.91 50.29 20.48
N SER A 158 -18.94 50.64 21.76
CA SER A 158 -18.80 49.66 22.86
C SER A 158 -19.90 48.59 22.87
N ASP A 159 -21.10 48.93 22.41
CA ASP A 159 -22.25 48.05 22.27
C ASP A 159 -22.13 47.08 21.08
N ALA A 160 -21.23 47.34 20.13
CA ALA A 160 -20.90 46.43 19.04
C ALA A 160 -19.77 45.44 19.41
N GLY A 161 -19.14 45.61 20.58
CA GLY A 161 -17.86 44.98 20.91
C GLY A 161 -16.72 45.74 20.22
N ASN A 162 -15.75 46.22 20.99
CA ASN A 162 -14.62 46.98 20.44
C ASN A 162 -13.29 46.58 21.06
N TYR A 163 -12.22 46.80 20.33
CA TYR A 163 -10.86 46.38 20.70
C TYR A 163 -10.05 47.45 21.43
N PHE A 164 -10.69 48.45 22.06
CA PHE A 164 -9.96 49.49 22.80
C PHE A 164 -9.08 48.95 23.96
N GLY A 165 -9.32 47.71 24.40
CA GLY A 165 -8.53 47.02 25.42
C GLY A 165 -7.34 46.21 24.89
N LEU A 166 -7.12 46.10 23.57
CA LEU A 166 -5.97 45.37 23.02
C LEU A 166 -4.67 46.15 23.25
N GLY A 167 -3.82 45.61 24.11
CA GLY A 167 -2.50 46.16 24.44
C GLY A 167 -1.49 45.07 24.72
N GLY A 168 -0.21 45.44 24.83
CA GLY A 168 0.89 44.50 25.02
C GLY A 168 1.64 44.14 23.73
N ALA A 169 2.54 43.18 23.85
CA ALA A 169 3.30 42.63 22.73
C ALA A 169 2.33 42.04 21.68
N GLY A 170 2.50 42.41 20.41
CA GLY A 170 1.81 41.82 19.27
C GLY A 170 0.56 42.56 18.82
N ALA A 171 -0.03 43.39 19.68
CA ALA A 171 -1.34 44.02 19.49
C ALA A 171 -1.43 45.11 18.38
N LYS A 172 -0.36 45.30 17.59
CA LYS A 172 -0.26 46.41 16.60
C LYS A 172 -0.51 45.97 15.16
N SER A 173 -0.04 44.79 14.79
CA SER A 173 -0.14 44.22 13.44
C SER A 173 0.09 42.71 13.50
N ILE A 174 -0.38 41.96 12.49
CA ILE A 174 -0.07 40.53 12.34
C ILE A 174 1.43 40.26 12.40
N SER A 175 2.24 41.08 11.72
CA SER A 175 3.71 40.94 11.75
C SER A 175 4.32 41.14 13.15
N SER A 176 3.73 42.04 13.96
CA SER A 176 4.14 42.22 15.35
C SER A 176 3.71 41.03 16.19
N LEU A 177 2.50 40.51 16.00
CA LEU A 177 2.00 39.33 16.71
C LEU A 177 2.85 38.10 16.40
N ALA A 178 3.15 37.84 15.12
CA ALA A 178 4.01 36.74 14.70
C ALA A 178 5.40 36.83 15.36
N ARG A 179 6.05 38.01 15.32
CA ARG A 179 7.34 38.22 15.99
C ARG A 179 7.25 37.98 17.50
N ASP A 180 6.16 38.40 18.12
CA ASP A 180 6.02 38.33 19.56
C ASP A 180 5.68 36.89 20.01
N MET A 181 4.93 36.11 19.21
CA MET A 181 4.76 34.66 19.39
C MET A 181 6.10 33.90 19.24
N LYS A 182 6.92 34.26 18.25
CA LYS A 182 8.27 33.68 18.09
C LYS A 182 9.18 33.99 19.28
N SER A 183 9.06 35.20 19.83
CA SER A 183 9.79 35.63 21.02
C SER A 183 9.29 34.89 22.27
N PHE A 184 7.98 34.71 22.41
CA PHE A 184 7.37 33.91 23.47
C PHE A 184 7.91 32.47 23.46
N ALA A 185 7.99 31.86 22.28
CA ALA A 185 8.45 30.50 22.14
C ALA A 185 9.96 30.31 22.41
N PHE A 186 10.85 31.21 21.98
CA PHE A 186 12.31 30.95 21.98
C PHE A 186 13.22 32.06 22.52
N VAL A 187 12.68 33.20 22.95
CA VAL A 187 13.48 34.36 23.41
C VAL A 187 13.16 34.73 24.84
N GLY A 188 11.88 34.81 25.21
CA GLY A 188 11.43 35.39 26.48
C GLY A 188 11.09 36.87 26.37
N GLY A 189 10.60 37.44 27.47
CA GLY A 189 10.02 38.77 27.51
C GLY A 189 8.89 38.93 28.54
N THR A 190 8.10 39.99 28.40
CA THR A 190 6.97 40.30 29.29
C THR A 190 5.65 40.29 28.52
N TRP A 191 4.68 39.52 29.02
CA TRP A 191 3.31 39.45 28.50
C TRP A 191 2.32 39.68 29.64
N PRO A 192 1.03 39.94 29.34
CA PRO A 192 -0.01 40.06 30.36
C PRO A 192 -0.01 38.87 31.34
N GLY A 193 -0.19 39.16 32.62
CA GLY A 193 -0.19 38.13 33.68
C GLY A 193 1.21 37.74 34.18
N ALA A 194 2.12 37.30 33.29
CA ALA A 194 3.47 36.89 33.69
C ALA A 194 4.53 36.96 32.57
N SER A 195 5.77 37.26 32.97
CA SER A 195 6.95 37.18 32.10
C SER A 195 7.27 35.74 31.69
N VAL A 196 7.92 35.58 30.54
CA VAL A 196 8.57 34.32 30.13
C VAL A 196 10.07 34.55 30.19
N GLY A 197 10.78 33.63 30.84
CA GLY A 197 12.22 33.73 31.06
C GLY A 197 13.05 33.69 29.76
N PRO A 198 14.36 34.01 29.85
CA PRO A 198 15.27 33.89 28.71
C PRO A 198 15.21 32.51 28.07
N GLY A 199 15.19 32.47 26.73
CA GLY A 199 15.02 31.24 25.96
C GLY A 199 13.55 30.85 25.72
N GLY A 200 12.59 31.63 26.23
CA GLY A 200 11.17 31.44 25.94
C GLY A 200 10.58 30.18 26.56
N ARG A 201 9.46 29.71 26.02
CA ARG A 201 8.85 28.43 26.44
C ARG A 201 9.69 27.22 26.06
N ALA A 202 10.57 27.31 25.07
CA ALA A 202 11.51 26.25 24.74
C ALA A 202 12.42 25.91 25.93
N ALA A 203 13.04 26.92 26.55
CA ALA A 203 13.88 26.71 27.75
C ALA A 203 13.06 26.21 28.94
N TYR A 204 11.82 26.67 29.10
CA TYR A 204 10.91 26.15 30.12
C TYR A 204 10.60 24.66 29.93
N LEU A 205 10.31 24.22 28.69
CA LEU A 205 10.09 22.80 28.40
C LEU A 205 11.37 21.98 28.63
N ASP A 206 12.54 22.56 28.35
CA ASP A 206 13.84 21.94 28.62
C ASP A 206 14.04 21.68 30.12
N GLU A 207 13.57 22.60 30.99
CA GLU A 207 13.56 22.42 32.45
C GLU A 207 12.46 21.46 32.91
N LEU A 208 11.26 21.55 32.34
CA LEU A 208 10.09 20.76 32.73
C LEU A 208 10.33 19.27 32.54
N GLN A 209 10.85 18.84 31.39
CA GLN A 209 11.14 17.42 31.11
C GLN A 209 12.12 16.77 32.08
N ALA A 210 12.94 17.58 32.77
CA ALA A 210 13.94 17.13 33.72
C ALA A 210 13.49 17.31 35.19
N SER A 211 12.29 17.84 35.41
CA SER A 211 11.75 18.14 36.74
C SER A 211 11.44 16.88 37.55
N ASN A 212 11.14 17.07 38.84
CA ASN A 212 10.80 15.97 39.76
C ASN A 212 11.85 14.83 39.85
N GLY A 213 13.12 15.14 39.52
CA GLY A 213 14.23 14.18 39.56
C GLY A 213 14.45 13.39 38.27
N GLU A 214 13.58 13.55 37.27
CA GLU A 214 13.64 12.79 36.01
C GLU A 214 14.93 13.02 35.23
N GLY A 215 15.47 14.25 35.26
CA GLY A 215 16.64 14.62 34.45
C GLY A 215 17.87 13.74 34.69
N ALA A 216 18.04 13.20 35.91
CA ALA A 216 19.15 12.32 36.26
C ALA A 216 18.97 10.86 35.80
N SER A 217 17.81 10.53 35.22
CA SER A 217 17.41 9.19 34.79
C SER A 217 17.05 9.12 33.31
N ILE A 218 17.23 10.20 32.55
CA ILE A 218 17.00 10.20 31.11
C ILE A 218 18.21 9.50 30.44
N PRO A 219 17.99 8.48 29.59
CA PRO A 219 19.08 7.88 28.82
C PRO A 219 19.78 8.90 27.93
N PHE A 220 21.08 8.73 27.73
CA PHE A 220 21.86 9.68 26.94
C PHE A 220 21.38 9.70 25.48
N THR A 221 21.31 10.89 24.90
CA THR A 221 20.87 11.10 23.51
C THR A 221 21.76 10.33 22.54
N PRO A 222 21.21 9.43 21.70
CA PRO A 222 22.00 8.72 20.71
C PRO A 222 22.42 9.64 19.57
N THR A 223 23.42 9.20 18.81
CA THR A 223 23.78 9.79 17.53
C THR A 223 23.54 8.79 16.41
N ILE A 224 23.18 9.27 15.23
CA ILE A 224 23.06 8.45 14.03
C ILE A 224 24.06 8.88 12.96
N THR A 225 24.45 7.95 12.10
CA THR A 225 25.29 8.20 10.91
C THR A 225 24.67 7.53 9.68
N TYR A 226 24.95 8.07 8.49
CA TYR A 226 24.53 7.44 7.24
C TYR A 226 25.66 6.57 6.69
N SER A 227 25.36 5.31 6.39
CA SER A 227 26.32 4.30 5.90
C SER A 227 25.99 3.79 4.48
N GLY A 228 24.88 4.25 3.89
CA GLY A 228 24.47 3.89 2.53
C GLY A 228 25.30 4.54 1.41
N PRO A 229 24.97 4.26 0.14
CA PRO A 229 25.66 4.83 -1.02
C PRO A 229 25.56 6.36 -1.09
N LEU A 230 26.55 6.99 -1.74
CA LEU A 230 26.55 8.43 -2.03
C LEU A 230 25.26 8.86 -2.74
N ASN A 231 24.80 10.08 -2.44
CA ASN A 231 23.60 10.71 -3.01
C ASN A 231 22.25 10.06 -2.62
N PHE A 232 22.23 9.20 -1.59
CA PHE A 232 20.98 8.70 -1.00
C PHE A 232 20.02 8.05 -2.02
N PRO A 233 20.45 7.06 -2.83
CA PRO A 233 19.50 6.35 -3.69
C PRO A 233 18.41 5.73 -2.81
N ALA A 234 17.14 5.86 -3.22
CA ALA A 234 15.99 5.52 -2.37
C ALA A 234 15.98 4.05 -1.90
N ASN A 235 16.64 3.14 -2.61
CA ASN A 235 16.77 1.72 -2.27
C ASN A 235 18.10 1.35 -1.59
N GLY A 236 18.90 2.33 -1.19
CA GLY A 236 20.20 2.12 -0.54
C GLY A 236 20.33 2.86 0.78
N LEU A 237 19.22 3.25 1.40
CA LEU A 237 19.25 4.09 2.58
C LEU A 237 19.57 3.27 3.83
N VAL A 238 20.79 3.43 4.35
CA VAL A 238 21.23 2.73 5.56
C VAL A 238 21.73 3.74 6.60
N PHE A 239 21.22 3.60 7.83
CA PHE A 239 21.58 4.44 8.98
C PHE A 239 22.10 3.58 10.12
N GLU A 240 23.09 4.09 10.85
CA GLU A 240 23.73 3.41 11.98
C GLU A 240 23.58 4.24 13.25
N SER A 241 23.23 3.57 14.34
CA SER A 241 23.13 4.13 15.68
C SER A 241 24.45 4.04 16.45
N SER A 242 24.68 5.00 17.34
CA SER A 242 25.56 4.80 18.49
C SER A 242 25.05 3.69 19.43
N GLY A 243 25.93 3.14 20.26
CA GLY A 243 25.51 2.23 21.34
C GLY A 243 24.55 2.89 22.34
N PHE A 244 23.70 2.09 22.99
CA PHE A 244 22.89 2.53 24.12
C PHE A 244 23.77 3.00 25.29
N SER A 245 23.36 4.09 25.95
CA SER A 245 24.05 4.61 27.13
C SER A 245 23.05 5.28 28.05
N ASP A 246 23.19 5.04 29.35
CA ASP A 246 22.23 5.46 30.37
C ASP A 246 22.96 5.84 31.67
N PRO A 247 22.57 6.92 32.37
CA PRO A 247 23.16 7.27 33.67
C PRO A 247 23.05 6.15 34.72
N GLN A 248 22.09 5.24 34.57
CA GLN A 248 21.83 4.10 35.46
C GLN A 248 22.76 2.90 35.18
N GLY A 249 23.49 2.89 34.06
CA GLY A 249 24.45 1.85 33.67
C GLY A 249 24.11 1.14 32.35
N GLU A 250 25.01 0.26 31.88
CA GLU A 250 24.93 -0.31 30.52
C GLU A 250 23.86 -1.41 30.33
N ASN A 251 23.26 -1.93 31.40
CA ASN A 251 22.32 -3.06 31.37
C ASN A 251 20.85 -2.64 31.59
N THR A 252 20.51 -1.42 31.21
CA THR A 252 19.15 -0.88 31.36
C THR A 252 18.44 -0.69 30.02
N PHE A 253 19.00 -1.13 28.90
CA PHE A 253 18.30 -1.03 27.60
C PHE A 253 16.93 -1.70 27.67
N GLY A 254 15.90 -0.94 27.31
CA GLY A 254 14.52 -1.42 27.20
C GLY A 254 14.11 -1.56 25.74
N ALA A 255 14.27 -0.52 24.94
CA ALA A 255 13.90 -0.49 23.54
C ALA A 255 14.66 0.59 22.75
N MET A 256 14.55 0.58 21.43
CA MET A 256 14.93 1.67 20.55
C MET A 256 13.84 1.94 19.53
N GLU A 257 13.85 3.13 18.94
CA GLU A 257 12.86 3.50 17.92
C GLU A 257 13.47 4.45 16.91
N TRP A 258 13.29 4.11 15.63
CA TRP A 258 13.65 4.93 14.48
C TRP A 258 12.42 5.67 13.96
N ARG A 259 12.65 6.89 13.45
CA ARG A 259 11.63 7.66 12.73
C ARG A 259 12.20 8.29 11.48
N VAL A 260 11.36 8.46 10.47
CA VAL A 260 11.63 9.23 9.26
C VAL A 260 10.45 10.15 8.99
N ALA A 261 10.71 11.45 8.83
CA ALA A 261 9.69 12.45 8.56
C ALA A 261 10.05 13.28 7.32
N LYS A 262 9.07 13.47 6.41
CA LYS A 262 9.17 14.45 5.33
C LYS A 262 9.13 15.85 5.94
N ILE A 263 9.99 16.74 5.47
CA ILE A 263 9.99 18.15 5.87
C ILE A 263 9.78 19.06 4.65
N THR A 264 9.22 20.25 4.89
CA THR A 264 9.19 21.29 3.85
C THR A 264 10.58 21.89 3.68
N ASN A 265 11.18 21.67 2.50
CA ASN A 265 12.43 22.30 2.10
C ASN A 265 12.24 22.97 0.73
N PRO A 266 12.17 24.32 0.66
CA PRO A 266 11.98 25.04 -0.59
C PRO A 266 13.05 24.83 -1.66
N ASN A 267 14.21 24.28 -1.28
CA ASN A 267 15.31 23.99 -2.21
C ASN A 267 15.30 22.54 -2.73
N ALA A 268 14.39 21.70 -2.24
CA ALA A 268 14.29 20.31 -2.68
C ALA A 268 13.71 20.24 -4.11
N PRO A 269 14.24 19.39 -5.00
CA PRO A 269 13.75 19.29 -6.39
C PRO A 269 12.25 18.97 -6.51
N GLY A 270 11.72 18.20 -5.56
CA GLY A 270 10.30 17.82 -5.50
C GLY A 270 9.41 18.81 -4.76
N HIS A 271 9.94 19.94 -4.25
CA HIS A 271 9.13 20.87 -3.47
C HIS A 271 7.99 21.46 -4.31
N ASP A 272 6.77 21.28 -3.81
CA ASP A 272 5.58 21.97 -4.28
C ASP A 272 5.36 23.23 -3.43
N PRO A 273 5.41 24.45 -4.01
CA PRO A 273 5.17 25.69 -3.28
C PRO A 273 3.71 25.89 -2.85
N GLU A 274 2.77 25.09 -3.36
CA GLU A 274 1.36 25.09 -2.94
C GLU A 274 1.08 24.10 -1.80
N GLU A 275 2.01 23.19 -1.49
CA GLU A 275 1.89 22.29 -0.33
C GLU A 275 1.98 23.10 0.97
N ARG A 276 1.08 22.77 1.92
CA ARG A 276 1.16 23.31 3.28
C ARG A 276 2.46 22.91 3.96
N PHE A 277 2.92 23.75 4.88
CA PHE A 277 4.08 23.46 5.70
C PHE A 277 3.91 22.12 6.45
N LYS A 278 4.83 21.19 6.20
CA LYS A 278 4.89 19.87 6.80
C LYS A 278 5.71 19.95 8.09
N LEU A 279 5.06 19.62 9.21
CA LEU A 279 5.71 19.52 10.52
C LEU A 279 6.46 18.20 10.64
N GLU A 280 7.72 18.26 11.07
CA GLU A 280 8.56 17.07 11.34
C GLU A 280 7.92 16.13 12.37
N TRP A 281 7.05 16.64 13.25
CA TRP A 281 6.24 15.85 14.18
C TRP A 281 5.50 14.70 13.48
N GLN A 282 4.98 14.95 12.28
CA GLN A 282 4.30 13.94 11.46
C GLN A 282 5.35 13.09 10.74
N ALA A 283 5.63 11.92 11.28
CA ALA A 283 6.50 10.95 10.63
C ALA A 283 5.79 10.31 9.42
N GLU A 284 6.54 10.04 8.36
CA GLU A 284 6.09 9.20 7.24
C GLU A 284 6.28 7.72 7.59
N TRP A 285 7.20 7.41 8.50
CA TRP A 285 7.43 6.06 9.01
C TRP A 285 8.08 6.07 10.40
N GLU A 286 7.69 5.11 11.23
CA GLU A 286 8.30 4.81 12.54
C GLU A 286 8.46 3.29 12.66
N SER A 287 9.56 2.83 13.27
CA SER A 287 9.79 1.39 13.48
C SER A 287 8.87 0.77 14.54
N GLY A 288 8.23 1.60 15.36
CA GLY A 288 7.73 1.21 16.68
C GLY A 288 8.86 0.82 17.64
N GLU A 289 8.48 0.32 18.82
CA GLU A 289 9.46 -0.09 19.85
C GLU A 289 10.17 -1.39 19.46
N LEU A 290 11.47 -1.28 19.18
CA LEU A 290 12.37 -2.41 18.97
C LEU A 290 12.98 -2.81 20.31
N ASN A 291 12.46 -3.89 20.91
CA ASN A 291 12.92 -4.40 22.22
C ASN A 291 14.28 -5.13 22.16
N THR A 292 14.83 -5.32 20.96
CA THR A 292 16.18 -5.84 20.72
C THR A 292 17.00 -4.72 20.13
N PHE A 293 18.21 -4.52 20.67
CA PHE A 293 19.12 -3.51 20.13
C PHE A 293 19.61 -3.92 18.75
N ASP A 294 19.23 -3.14 17.73
CA ASP A 294 19.70 -3.28 16.36
C ASP A 294 20.29 -1.93 15.90
N PRO A 295 21.63 -1.81 15.81
CA PRO A 295 22.26 -0.55 15.50
C PRO A 295 22.02 -0.11 14.05
N SER A 296 21.60 -1.01 13.15
CA SER A 296 21.49 -0.70 11.72
C SER A 296 20.03 -0.61 11.29
N LEU A 297 19.70 0.42 10.52
CA LEU A 297 18.42 0.58 9.85
C LEU A 297 18.64 0.62 8.34
N ALA A 298 18.21 -0.42 7.64
CA ALA A 298 17.98 -0.37 6.20
C ALA A 298 16.56 0.13 5.95
N LEU A 299 16.42 1.39 5.51
CA LEU A 299 15.12 2.01 5.28
C LEU A 299 14.55 1.57 3.92
N SER A 300 13.32 1.04 3.93
CA SER A 300 12.61 0.66 2.72
C SER A 300 12.36 1.86 1.80
N SER A 301 12.52 1.65 0.49
CA SER A 301 12.22 2.66 -0.53
C SER A 301 10.74 3.04 -0.58
N SER A 302 9.85 2.22 -0.01
CA SER A 302 8.42 2.49 0.14
C SER A 302 8.10 3.70 1.04
N VAL A 303 9.03 4.07 1.93
CA VAL A 303 8.87 5.14 2.92
C VAL A 303 9.13 6.52 2.32
N VAL A 304 9.97 6.60 1.28
CA VAL A 304 10.52 7.86 0.79
C VAL A 304 10.34 8.05 -0.71
N TYR A 305 9.92 9.26 -1.08
CA TYR A 305 9.80 9.67 -2.48
C TYR A 305 11.03 10.51 -2.91
N PRO A 306 11.70 10.18 -4.02
CA PRO A 306 12.84 10.94 -4.52
C PRO A 306 12.56 12.44 -4.74
N GLY A 307 13.55 13.28 -4.47
CA GLY A 307 13.48 14.72 -4.66
C GLY A 307 12.81 15.51 -3.52
N TYR A 308 12.17 14.85 -2.55
CA TYR A 308 11.72 15.49 -1.30
C TYR A 308 12.77 15.33 -0.20
N THR A 309 12.77 16.26 0.77
CA THR A 309 13.70 16.21 1.90
C THR A 309 13.06 15.53 3.11
N TYR A 310 13.84 14.67 3.77
CA TYR A 310 13.45 13.91 4.94
C TYR A 310 14.46 14.09 6.07
N ARG A 311 14.03 13.81 7.30
CA ARG A 311 14.89 13.68 8.47
C ARG A 311 14.72 12.30 9.09
N ALA A 312 15.83 11.60 9.26
CA ALA A 312 15.91 10.39 10.06
C ALA A 312 16.36 10.74 11.48
N ARG A 313 15.77 10.08 12.49
CA ARG A 313 16.18 10.18 13.90
C ARG A 313 16.02 8.85 14.61
N LEU A 314 16.70 8.73 15.74
CA LEU A 314 16.61 7.60 16.65
C LEU A 314 16.45 8.07 18.10
N ARG A 315 15.75 7.30 18.92
CA ARG A 315 15.80 7.39 20.39
C ARG A 315 15.99 6.02 21.03
N HIS A 316 16.46 6.00 22.27
CA HIS A 316 16.57 4.79 23.08
C HIS A 316 15.70 4.89 24.34
N LYS A 317 15.19 3.75 24.81
CA LYS A 317 14.39 3.61 26.03
C LYS A 317 15.15 2.79 27.04
N ASP A 318 15.12 3.17 28.30
CA ASP A 318 15.56 2.28 29.38
C ASP A 318 14.44 1.32 29.84
N ASN A 319 14.79 0.40 30.73
CA ASN A 319 13.91 -0.57 31.35
C ASN A 319 12.96 0.01 32.40
N THR A 320 13.07 1.32 32.68
CA THR A 320 12.12 2.08 33.51
C THR A 320 11.05 2.78 32.67
N GLY A 321 11.20 2.72 31.34
CA GLY A 321 10.27 3.30 30.38
C GLY A 321 10.59 4.74 29.99
N ARG A 322 11.74 5.28 30.38
CA ARG A 322 12.19 6.61 29.98
C ARG A 322 12.86 6.55 28.62
N TRP A 323 12.39 7.38 27.70
CA TRP A 323 13.07 7.61 26.44
C TRP A 323 14.24 8.58 26.64
N SER A 324 15.26 8.52 25.79
CA SER A 324 16.24 9.59 25.59
C SER A 324 15.57 10.79 24.89
N HIS A 325 16.36 11.81 24.57
CA HIS A 325 15.99 12.69 23.46
C HIS A 325 16.07 11.94 22.13
N TRP A 326 15.36 12.44 21.13
CA TRP A 326 15.65 12.09 19.74
C TRP A 326 17.05 12.59 19.36
N SER A 327 17.78 11.81 18.57
CA SER A 327 19.07 12.21 18.02
C SER A 327 18.95 13.52 17.23
N SER A 328 20.09 14.20 17.03
CA SER A 328 20.19 15.18 15.93
C SER A 328 19.77 14.51 14.61
N PRO A 329 19.04 15.22 13.73
CA PRO A 329 18.56 14.61 12.50
C PRO A 329 19.70 14.40 11.51
N ILE A 330 19.62 13.32 10.74
CA ILE A 330 20.24 13.30 9.42
C ILE A 330 19.19 13.77 8.43
N GLU A 331 19.43 14.95 7.85
CA GLU A 331 18.62 15.50 6.77
C GLU A 331 19.17 15.01 5.43
N PHE A 332 18.31 14.45 4.59
CA PHE A 332 18.69 13.88 3.30
C PHE A 332 17.57 14.08 2.26
N THR A 333 17.94 14.04 0.98
CA THR A 333 17.00 14.10 -0.15
C THR A 333 17.27 12.87 -1.03
N PRO A 334 16.39 11.85 -0.99
CA PRO A 334 16.59 10.64 -1.76
C PRO A 334 16.65 10.92 -3.26
N THR A 335 17.48 10.15 -3.95
CA THR A 335 17.55 10.15 -5.41
C THR A 335 16.86 8.92 -5.96
N LEU A 336 16.35 9.04 -7.19
CA LEU A 336 15.80 7.91 -7.92
C LEU A 336 16.97 7.03 -8.37
N PRO A 337 17.05 5.75 -7.97
CA PRO A 337 18.03 4.82 -8.54
C PRO A 337 17.79 4.62 -10.05
N ASP A 338 18.73 3.96 -10.72
CA ASP A 338 18.55 3.61 -12.13
C ASP A 338 17.41 2.59 -12.28
N ILE A 339 16.27 3.06 -12.80
CA ILE A 339 15.09 2.24 -13.08
C ILE A 339 14.94 1.87 -14.56
N SER A 340 15.94 2.19 -15.40
CA SER A 340 15.93 1.87 -16.83
C SER A 340 15.68 0.38 -17.10
N PRO A 341 16.25 -0.58 -16.33
CA PRO A 341 15.95 -2.01 -16.53
C PRO A 341 14.46 -2.35 -16.42
N TYR A 342 13.73 -1.72 -15.50
CA TYR A 342 12.28 -1.93 -15.37
C TYR A 342 11.50 -1.24 -16.50
N LEU A 343 11.91 -0.03 -16.87
CA LEU A 343 11.29 0.72 -17.96
C LEU A 343 11.46 0.04 -19.32
N ASP A 344 12.57 -0.67 -19.52
CA ASP A 344 12.86 -1.38 -20.77
C ASP A 344 12.42 -2.84 -20.75
N GLY A 345 12.36 -3.47 -19.57
CA GLY A 345 12.20 -4.92 -19.44
C GLY A 345 10.90 -5.39 -18.80
N LEU A 346 10.23 -4.59 -17.96
CA LEU A 346 9.07 -5.07 -17.20
C LEU A 346 7.77 -4.56 -17.81
N ILE A 347 6.82 -5.44 -18.13
CA ILE A 347 5.51 -5.05 -18.64
C ILE A 347 4.39 -5.63 -17.77
N ILE A 348 3.22 -4.99 -17.80
CA ILE A 348 1.96 -5.63 -17.39
C ILE A 348 1.42 -6.31 -18.64
N SER A 349 1.48 -7.65 -18.69
CA SER A 349 1.15 -8.45 -19.88
C SER A 349 -0.34 -8.79 -19.96
N GLU A 350 -0.96 -9.04 -18.81
CA GLU A 350 -2.34 -9.51 -18.71
C GLU A 350 -3.03 -8.95 -17.47
N VAL A 351 -4.31 -8.59 -17.60
CA VAL A 351 -5.17 -8.12 -16.51
C VAL A 351 -6.53 -8.80 -16.62
N MET A 352 -6.94 -9.52 -15.59
CA MET A 352 -8.29 -10.07 -15.46
C MET A 352 -9.07 -9.23 -14.45
N TYR A 353 -9.82 -8.24 -14.94
CA TYR A 353 -10.56 -7.27 -14.10
C TYR A 353 -12.05 -7.59 -13.91
N HIS A 354 -12.59 -8.54 -14.68
CA HIS A 354 -13.96 -9.02 -14.53
C HIS A 354 -14.02 -10.47 -15.02
N PRO A 355 -13.59 -11.43 -14.17
CA PRO A 355 -13.63 -12.85 -14.49
C PRO A 355 -15.06 -13.33 -14.79
N SER A 356 -15.20 -14.52 -15.37
CA SER A 356 -16.52 -15.15 -15.42
C SER A 356 -16.95 -15.67 -14.04
N ASP A 357 -18.26 -15.77 -13.85
CA ASP A 357 -18.90 -16.33 -12.66
C ASP A 357 -18.23 -17.61 -12.13
N PRO A 358 -18.22 -17.83 -10.81
CA PRO A 358 -17.80 -19.10 -10.21
C PRO A 358 -18.56 -20.29 -10.79
N SER A 359 -17.84 -21.35 -11.10
CA SER A 359 -18.40 -22.66 -11.38
C SER A 359 -19.10 -23.23 -10.14
N ASN A 360 -19.98 -24.22 -10.33
CA ASN A 360 -20.65 -24.87 -9.21
C ASN A 360 -19.68 -25.50 -8.19
N ALA A 361 -18.49 -25.91 -8.63
CA ALA A 361 -17.47 -26.48 -7.76
C ALA A 361 -16.79 -25.40 -6.91
N GLU A 362 -16.40 -24.29 -7.54
CA GLU A 362 -15.81 -23.12 -6.87
C GLU A 362 -16.81 -22.50 -5.88
N TYR A 363 -18.07 -22.34 -6.28
CA TYR A 363 -19.14 -21.88 -5.39
C TYR A 363 -19.32 -22.78 -4.18
N ALA A 364 -19.26 -24.11 -4.37
CA ALA A 364 -19.36 -25.08 -3.28
C ALA A 364 -18.15 -25.07 -2.35
N ALA A 365 -16.98 -24.61 -2.83
CA ALA A 365 -15.77 -24.43 -2.04
C ALA A 365 -15.74 -23.11 -1.26
N GLY A 366 -16.67 -22.19 -1.53
CA GLY A 366 -16.79 -20.91 -0.82
C GLY A 366 -16.41 -19.69 -1.65
N HIS A 367 -15.91 -19.89 -2.88
CA HIS A 367 -15.61 -18.82 -3.84
C HIS A 367 -16.89 -18.43 -4.57
N THR A 368 -17.62 -17.49 -4.00
CA THR A 368 -18.97 -17.10 -4.48
C THR A 368 -18.98 -15.78 -5.23
N ASN A 369 -17.83 -15.11 -5.29
CA ASN A 369 -17.63 -13.86 -6.01
C ASN A 369 -16.74 -14.12 -7.23
N ASP A 370 -17.06 -13.54 -8.37
CA ASP A 370 -16.20 -13.56 -9.56
C ASP A 370 -14.91 -12.76 -9.33
N ASP A 371 -14.96 -11.70 -8.51
CA ASP A 371 -13.77 -10.92 -8.13
C ASP A 371 -12.65 -11.80 -7.50
N ASP A 372 -13.00 -12.96 -6.90
CA ASP A 372 -12.04 -13.89 -6.28
C ASP A 372 -10.99 -14.39 -7.31
N PHE A 373 -11.27 -14.30 -8.61
CA PHE A 373 -10.42 -14.81 -9.70
C PHE A 373 -9.73 -13.69 -10.50
N GLU A 374 -9.71 -12.47 -9.99
CA GLU A 374 -8.97 -11.35 -10.58
C GLU A 374 -7.46 -11.54 -10.40
N PHE A 375 -6.70 -11.07 -11.40
CA PHE A 375 -5.24 -11.04 -11.33
C PHE A 375 -4.62 -9.95 -12.20
N ILE A 376 -3.40 -9.57 -11.86
CA ILE A 376 -2.49 -8.77 -12.69
C ILE A 376 -1.22 -9.59 -12.93
N GLU A 377 -0.84 -9.73 -14.19
CA GLU A 377 0.37 -10.41 -14.60
C GLU A 377 1.45 -9.42 -15.03
N LEU A 378 2.66 -9.61 -14.49
CA LEU A 378 3.86 -8.94 -14.94
C LEU A 378 4.75 -9.93 -15.71
N ARG A 379 5.41 -9.44 -16.76
CA ARG A 379 6.39 -10.22 -17.53
C ARG A 379 7.70 -9.46 -17.67
N ASN A 380 8.82 -10.15 -17.48
CA ASN A 380 10.14 -9.63 -17.84
C ASN A 380 10.47 -9.97 -19.30
N ILE A 381 10.35 -9.00 -20.18
CA ILE A 381 10.74 -9.09 -21.60
C ILE A 381 12.19 -8.66 -21.86
N GLY A 382 12.89 -8.25 -20.81
CA GLY A 382 14.29 -7.84 -20.86
C GLY A 382 15.25 -9.03 -20.94
N MET A 383 16.55 -8.72 -20.98
CA MET A 383 17.62 -9.75 -20.99
C MET A 383 18.29 -9.93 -19.62
N ALA A 384 17.90 -9.14 -18.62
CA ALA A 384 18.47 -9.16 -17.28
C ALA A 384 17.40 -9.57 -16.28
N SER A 385 17.82 -10.27 -15.22
CA SER A 385 16.97 -10.56 -14.08
C SER A 385 16.63 -9.26 -13.35
N LEU A 386 15.38 -9.11 -12.92
CA LEU A 386 14.85 -7.92 -12.25
C LEU A 386 14.56 -8.23 -10.78
N ASP A 387 15.05 -7.38 -9.89
CA ASP A 387 14.69 -7.40 -8.48
C ASP A 387 13.37 -6.65 -8.29
N LEU A 388 12.36 -7.33 -7.79
CA LEU A 388 11.03 -6.77 -7.58
C LEU A 388 10.87 -6.19 -6.17
N THR A 389 11.84 -6.35 -5.26
CA THR A 389 11.72 -5.99 -3.83
C THR A 389 11.26 -4.56 -3.59
N ASP A 390 11.63 -3.62 -4.46
CA ASP A 390 11.26 -2.19 -4.37
C ASP A 390 10.02 -1.82 -5.19
N LEU A 391 9.32 -2.79 -5.78
CA LEU A 391 8.18 -2.55 -6.67
C LEU A 391 6.86 -2.69 -5.91
N ARG A 392 5.88 -1.88 -6.31
CA ARG A 392 4.56 -1.84 -5.67
C ARG A 392 3.47 -1.55 -6.67
N LEU A 393 2.33 -2.22 -6.56
CA LEU A 393 1.09 -1.74 -7.16
C LEU A 393 0.50 -0.69 -6.20
N THR A 394 0.16 0.48 -6.74
CA THR A 394 -0.23 1.68 -5.95
C THR A 394 -1.52 2.34 -6.43
N LYS A 395 -2.08 1.82 -7.54
CA LYS A 395 -3.37 2.17 -8.15
C LYS A 395 -3.89 0.91 -8.85
N GLY A 396 -5.21 0.71 -8.83
CA GLY A 396 -5.85 -0.56 -9.13
C GLY A 396 -6.01 -1.34 -7.83
N VAL A 397 -4.90 -1.92 -7.38
CA VAL A 397 -4.80 -2.65 -6.12
C VAL A 397 -3.51 -2.24 -5.39
N ASP A 398 -3.48 -2.38 -4.07
CA ASP A 398 -2.29 -2.19 -3.26
C ASP A 398 -1.58 -3.54 -3.00
N PHE A 399 -0.35 -3.66 -3.50
CA PHE A 399 0.52 -4.82 -3.29
C PHE A 399 1.99 -4.41 -3.21
N ASP A 400 2.72 -4.98 -2.25
CA ASP A 400 4.14 -4.72 -2.02
C ASP A 400 4.97 -5.98 -2.25
N PHE A 401 5.92 -5.91 -3.18
CA PHE A 401 6.78 -7.05 -3.48
C PHE A 401 7.83 -7.31 -2.39
N LEU A 402 8.11 -6.36 -1.50
CA LEU A 402 9.09 -6.52 -0.41
C LEU A 402 8.80 -7.74 0.48
N GLU A 403 7.52 -8.04 0.70
CA GLU A 403 7.06 -9.16 1.54
C GLU A 403 6.54 -10.34 0.70
N SER A 404 6.73 -10.30 -0.62
CA SER A 404 6.20 -11.32 -1.53
C SER A 404 7.04 -12.60 -1.55
N GLU A 405 6.41 -13.69 -1.99
CA GLU A 405 7.08 -14.99 -2.20
C GLU A 405 8.04 -14.97 -3.40
N ILE A 406 7.84 -14.02 -4.33
CA ILE A 406 8.65 -13.88 -5.56
C ILE A 406 9.16 -12.45 -5.66
N THR A 407 10.43 -12.26 -5.26
CA THR A 407 11.11 -10.95 -5.32
C THR A 407 12.10 -10.83 -6.48
N GLN A 408 12.22 -11.84 -7.32
CA GLN A 408 13.14 -11.86 -8.46
C GLN A 408 12.40 -12.39 -9.69
N LEU A 409 12.64 -11.78 -10.86
CA LEU A 409 12.01 -12.18 -12.12
C LEU A 409 13.07 -12.31 -13.23
N ASP A 410 13.38 -13.53 -13.64
CA ASP A 410 14.37 -13.79 -14.69
C ASP A 410 13.83 -13.44 -16.10
N PRO A 411 14.71 -13.30 -17.11
CA PRO A 411 14.29 -13.03 -18.48
C PRO A 411 13.27 -14.04 -19.01
N GLY A 412 12.14 -13.53 -19.50
CA GLY A 412 11.04 -14.31 -20.06
C GLY A 412 10.03 -14.82 -19.03
N GLU A 413 10.30 -14.68 -17.73
CA GLU A 413 9.41 -15.16 -16.67
C GLU A 413 8.22 -14.22 -16.42
N PHE A 414 7.21 -14.81 -15.79
CA PHE A 414 5.97 -14.15 -15.38
C PHE A 414 5.84 -14.17 -13.87
N VAL A 415 5.12 -13.19 -13.34
CA VAL A 415 4.69 -13.18 -11.95
C VAL A 415 3.27 -12.63 -11.85
N LEU A 416 2.47 -13.25 -11.00
CA LEU A 416 1.06 -12.91 -10.79
C LEU A 416 0.88 -12.29 -9.42
N VAL A 417 0.11 -11.21 -9.39
CA VAL A 417 -0.54 -10.71 -8.16
C VAL A 417 -2.02 -11.00 -8.30
N VAL A 418 -2.64 -11.57 -7.26
CA VAL A 418 -3.98 -12.13 -7.35
C VAL A 418 -4.92 -11.61 -6.26
N SER A 419 -6.23 -11.71 -6.47
CA SER A 419 -7.20 -11.38 -5.40
C SER A 419 -7.26 -12.45 -4.32
N ASN A 420 -7.25 -13.73 -4.72
CA ASN A 420 -7.43 -14.85 -3.82
C ASN A 420 -6.63 -16.06 -4.33
N LEU A 421 -5.62 -16.48 -3.56
CA LEU A 421 -4.69 -17.55 -3.91
C LEU A 421 -5.43 -18.89 -4.06
N GLU A 422 -6.31 -19.23 -3.12
CA GLU A 422 -7.03 -20.51 -3.11
C GLU A 422 -8.01 -20.60 -4.30
N ALA A 423 -8.70 -19.50 -4.61
CA ALA A 423 -9.59 -19.42 -5.76
C ALA A 423 -8.81 -19.55 -7.08
N MET A 424 -7.68 -18.84 -7.20
CA MET A 424 -6.82 -18.91 -8.37
C MET A 424 -6.29 -20.32 -8.60
N GLU A 425 -5.78 -20.98 -7.56
CA GLU A 425 -5.30 -22.36 -7.65
C GLU A 425 -6.42 -23.35 -8.01
N MET A 426 -7.65 -23.11 -7.56
CA MET A 426 -8.80 -23.93 -7.92
C MET A 426 -9.18 -23.80 -9.40
N ARG A 427 -9.15 -22.58 -9.95
CA ARG A 427 -9.55 -22.30 -11.34
C ARG A 427 -8.47 -22.65 -12.35
N TYR A 428 -7.24 -22.26 -12.06
CA TYR A 428 -6.11 -22.31 -13.00
C TYR A 428 -5.16 -23.48 -12.74
N GLY A 429 -5.27 -24.12 -11.57
CA GLY A 429 -4.38 -25.20 -11.14
C GLY A 429 -3.24 -24.69 -10.25
N LEU A 430 -2.54 -25.65 -9.66
CA LEU A 430 -1.41 -25.40 -8.76
C LEU A 430 -0.13 -25.07 -9.54
N GLY A 431 0.79 -24.34 -8.89
CA GLY A 431 2.15 -24.11 -9.39
C GLY A 431 2.31 -22.88 -10.28
N LEU A 432 1.31 -21.99 -10.28
CA LEU A 432 1.42 -20.67 -10.90
C LEU A 432 2.47 -19.80 -10.18
N PRO A 433 3.16 -18.88 -10.90
CA PRO A 433 4.15 -17.99 -10.31
C PRO A 433 3.47 -16.82 -9.57
N ILE A 434 2.80 -17.10 -8.45
CA ILE A 434 2.06 -16.11 -7.68
C ILE A 434 3.00 -15.45 -6.66
N ALA A 435 3.19 -14.13 -6.76
CA ALA A 435 3.93 -13.34 -5.76
C ALA A 435 3.16 -13.21 -4.45
N GLY A 436 1.83 -13.08 -4.52
CA GLY A 436 0.96 -13.01 -3.36
C GLY A 436 -0.42 -12.44 -3.68
N GLU A 437 -1.22 -12.29 -2.61
CA GLU A 437 -2.54 -11.66 -2.64
C GLU A 437 -2.42 -10.15 -2.36
N TRP A 438 -3.18 -9.31 -3.08
CA TRP A 438 -3.29 -7.87 -2.76
C TRP A 438 -4.18 -7.60 -1.54
N ASP A 439 -4.24 -6.35 -1.04
CA ASP A 439 -5.05 -6.01 0.14
C ASP A 439 -6.52 -6.43 -0.06
N THR A 440 -7.05 -7.20 0.89
CA THR A 440 -8.43 -7.73 0.89
C THR A 440 -9.55 -6.68 0.75
N LYS A 441 -9.25 -5.38 0.91
CA LYS A 441 -10.19 -4.28 0.70
C LYS A 441 -10.23 -3.79 -0.75
N ASP A 442 -9.27 -4.19 -1.56
CA ASP A 442 -9.13 -3.81 -2.94
C ASP A 442 -9.71 -4.87 -3.87
N LYS A 443 -10.12 -4.41 -5.05
CA LYS A 443 -10.56 -5.20 -6.19
C LYS A 443 -10.39 -4.35 -7.44
N LEU A 444 -10.31 -4.98 -8.60
CA LEU A 444 -10.34 -4.27 -9.86
C LEU A 444 -11.77 -3.76 -10.16
N ASN A 445 -11.85 -2.65 -10.87
CA ASN A 445 -13.12 -2.04 -11.27
C ASN A 445 -13.54 -2.53 -12.65
N ASN A 446 -14.64 -3.30 -12.68
CA ASN A 446 -15.25 -3.86 -13.88
C ASN A 446 -15.55 -2.80 -14.96
N GLY A 447 -15.78 -1.54 -14.58
CA GLY A 447 -16.03 -0.42 -15.51
C GLY A 447 -14.80 0.36 -15.95
N GLY A 448 -13.59 -0.10 -15.64
CA GLY A 448 -12.33 0.60 -15.94
C GLY A 448 -11.78 1.41 -14.77
N GLU A 449 -10.46 1.50 -14.71
CA GLU A 449 -9.71 2.31 -13.75
C GLU A 449 -8.26 2.50 -14.19
N ARG A 450 -7.48 3.14 -13.32
CA ARG A 450 -6.03 3.34 -13.47
C ARG A 450 -5.24 2.26 -12.73
N ILE A 451 -4.34 1.58 -13.43
CA ILE A 451 -3.34 0.67 -12.84
C ILE A 451 -1.98 1.37 -12.82
N LYS A 452 -1.28 1.27 -11.69
CA LYS A 452 0.06 1.86 -11.53
C LYS A 452 1.02 0.94 -10.77
N LEU A 453 1.99 0.40 -11.51
CA LEU A 453 3.19 -0.22 -10.97
C LEU A 453 4.24 0.86 -10.73
N SER A 454 4.71 0.96 -9.49
CA SER A 454 5.63 1.99 -9.03
C SER A 454 6.90 1.37 -8.46
N PHE A 455 7.99 2.12 -8.54
CA PHE A 455 9.19 1.93 -7.74
C PHE A 455 9.07 2.73 -6.43
N GLY A 456 9.45 2.12 -5.30
CA GLY A 456 9.46 2.69 -3.97
C GLY A 456 8.14 3.35 -3.58
N ALA A 457 8.20 4.56 -3.01
CA ALA A 457 7.03 5.30 -2.54
C ALA A 457 6.07 5.81 -3.65
N GLY A 458 6.29 5.49 -4.93
CA GLY A 458 5.31 5.78 -5.98
C GLY A 458 5.87 6.31 -7.31
N VAL A 459 7.16 6.14 -7.61
CA VAL A 459 7.72 6.58 -8.90
C VAL A 459 7.22 5.64 -10.00
N PRO A 460 6.54 6.11 -11.05
CA PRO A 460 5.90 5.22 -12.03
C PRO A 460 6.91 4.40 -12.84
N ILE A 461 6.68 3.09 -12.92
CA ILE A 461 7.30 2.18 -13.91
C ILE A 461 6.30 1.91 -15.04
N ARG A 462 5.06 1.56 -14.68
CA ARG A 462 3.91 1.44 -15.59
C ARG A 462 2.73 2.17 -15.00
N ASP A 463 2.06 2.96 -15.82
CA ASP A 463 0.95 3.81 -15.41
C ASP A 463 0.00 3.98 -16.60
N PHE A 464 -1.15 3.34 -16.53
CA PHE A 464 -2.17 3.40 -17.58
C PHE A 464 -3.57 3.25 -17.00
N SER A 465 -4.58 3.56 -17.80
CA SER A 465 -5.97 3.27 -17.46
C SER A 465 -6.57 2.33 -18.50
N TYR A 466 -7.39 1.38 -18.08
CA TYR A 466 -8.21 0.54 -18.96
C TYR A 466 -9.69 0.94 -18.86
N ASP A 467 -10.51 0.49 -19.80
CA ASP A 467 -11.96 0.72 -19.87
C ASP A 467 -12.65 -0.54 -20.42
N ASP A 468 -13.94 -0.69 -20.15
CA ASP A 468 -14.82 -1.76 -20.65
C ASP A 468 -15.48 -1.39 -21.99
N LYS A 469 -15.24 -0.16 -22.50
CA LYS A 469 -15.84 0.36 -23.72
C LYS A 469 -14.83 0.63 -24.83
N THR A 470 -15.32 0.54 -26.08
CA THR A 470 -14.59 0.95 -27.28
C THR A 470 -13.97 2.35 -27.08
N PRO A 471 -12.67 2.56 -27.36
CA PRO A 471 -11.80 1.72 -28.18
C PRO A 471 -11.13 0.52 -27.48
N TRP A 472 -11.38 0.28 -26.20
CA TRP A 472 -10.88 -0.90 -25.49
C TRP A 472 -11.62 -2.18 -25.91
N PRO A 473 -10.99 -3.36 -25.80
CA PRO A 473 -11.67 -4.64 -25.96
C PRO A 473 -12.80 -4.79 -24.94
N THR A 474 -13.95 -5.27 -25.39
CA THR A 474 -15.17 -5.34 -24.55
C THR A 474 -15.42 -6.75 -23.99
N GLU A 475 -14.77 -7.78 -24.54
CA GLU A 475 -14.91 -9.16 -24.06
C GLU A 475 -14.27 -9.42 -22.68
N PRO A 476 -13.25 -8.67 -22.21
CA PRO A 476 -12.72 -8.82 -20.86
C PRO A 476 -13.63 -8.35 -19.72
N ASP A 477 -14.86 -7.93 -20.04
CA ASP A 477 -15.89 -7.50 -19.10
C ASP A 477 -16.88 -8.66 -18.81
N GLY A 478 -16.45 -9.65 -18.01
CA GLY A 478 -17.32 -10.71 -17.48
C GLY A 478 -17.62 -11.88 -18.42
N ALA A 479 -17.17 -11.83 -19.68
CA ALA A 479 -17.28 -12.97 -20.60
C ALA A 479 -16.19 -14.03 -20.39
N GLY A 480 -15.37 -13.87 -19.34
CA GLY A 480 -14.28 -14.77 -18.96
C GLY A 480 -12.97 -14.53 -19.69
N PHE A 481 -12.87 -13.56 -20.59
CA PHE A 481 -11.60 -13.22 -21.22
C PHE A 481 -10.81 -12.24 -20.36
N SER A 482 -9.48 -12.21 -20.48
CA SER A 482 -8.64 -11.19 -19.86
C SER A 482 -8.23 -10.12 -20.88
N LEU A 483 -7.78 -8.98 -20.38
CA LEU A 483 -7.18 -7.91 -21.15
C LEU A 483 -5.68 -8.17 -21.32
N VAL A 484 -5.24 -8.40 -22.56
CA VAL A 484 -3.87 -8.83 -22.89
C VAL A 484 -3.18 -7.79 -23.78
N ILE A 485 -1.92 -7.48 -23.50
CA ILE A 485 -1.12 -6.60 -24.35
C ILE A 485 -0.80 -7.30 -25.68
N LYS A 486 -0.99 -6.62 -26.82
CA LYS A 486 -0.82 -7.21 -28.15
C LYS A 486 0.63 -7.48 -28.52
N SER A 487 1.52 -6.57 -28.12
CA SER A 487 2.92 -6.58 -28.48
C SER A 487 3.75 -6.39 -27.22
N GLU A 488 4.46 -7.43 -26.84
CA GLU A 488 5.35 -7.45 -25.69
C GLU A 488 6.67 -6.80 -26.05
N ASN A 489 6.65 -5.47 -26.10
CA ASN A 489 7.81 -4.66 -26.41
C ASN A 489 7.82 -3.44 -25.48
N ALA A 490 9.00 -3.03 -25.02
CA ALA A 490 9.20 -1.86 -24.18
C ALA A 490 8.57 -0.56 -24.75
N SER A 491 8.52 -0.45 -26.08
CA SER A 491 7.96 0.70 -26.78
C SER A 491 6.44 0.66 -26.97
N THR A 492 5.77 -0.43 -26.57
CA THR A 492 4.31 -0.53 -26.59
C THR A 492 3.72 0.34 -25.48
N ASP A 493 3.07 1.44 -25.84
CA ASP A 493 2.41 2.31 -24.86
C ASP A 493 1.12 1.66 -24.32
N PRO A 494 1.04 1.33 -23.01
CA PRO A 494 -0.15 0.72 -22.43
C PRO A 494 -1.33 1.70 -22.32
N ASN A 495 -1.14 3.01 -22.52
CA ASN A 495 -2.24 3.99 -22.55
C ASN A 495 -3.03 3.99 -23.86
N VAL A 496 -2.56 3.27 -24.87
CA VAL A 496 -3.23 3.19 -26.18
C VAL A 496 -4.10 1.93 -26.21
N ALA A 497 -5.41 2.10 -26.15
CA ALA A 497 -6.38 0.99 -26.21
C ALA A 497 -6.15 0.02 -27.39
N ALA A 498 -5.68 0.53 -28.54
CA ALA A 498 -5.37 -0.29 -29.71
C ALA A 498 -4.21 -1.29 -29.49
N ASN A 499 -3.39 -1.10 -28.46
CA ASN A 499 -2.34 -2.03 -28.05
C ASN A 499 -2.86 -3.17 -27.17
N TRP A 500 -4.13 -3.16 -26.78
CA TRP A 500 -4.76 -4.21 -25.99
C TRP A 500 -5.72 -5.05 -26.84
N LYS A 501 -5.86 -6.32 -26.48
CA LYS A 501 -6.82 -7.29 -27.05
C LYS A 501 -7.43 -8.11 -25.92
N SER A 502 -8.54 -8.75 -26.19
CA SER A 502 -9.05 -9.86 -25.38
C SER A 502 -8.12 -11.06 -25.53
N SER A 503 -7.98 -11.87 -24.47
CA SER A 503 -7.28 -13.16 -24.55
C SER A 503 -7.89 -14.05 -25.64
N SER A 504 -7.10 -15.00 -26.16
CA SER A 504 -7.58 -15.93 -27.19
C SER A 504 -8.46 -17.05 -26.64
N VAL A 505 -8.42 -17.29 -25.33
CA VAL A 505 -9.17 -18.33 -24.63
C VAL A 505 -9.89 -17.73 -23.42
N PRO A 506 -11.07 -18.27 -23.07
CA PRO A 506 -11.68 -18.00 -21.77
C PRO A 506 -10.72 -18.36 -20.63
N PHE A 507 -10.86 -17.65 -19.52
CA PHE A 507 -10.00 -17.60 -18.34
C PHE A 507 -8.63 -16.93 -18.57
N GLY A 508 -8.26 -16.57 -19.79
CA GLY A 508 -6.94 -15.98 -20.04
C GLY A 508 -5.83 -17.02 -19.91
N THR A 509 -4.60 -16.56 -19.68
CA THR A 509 -3.40 -17.42 -19.66
C THR A 509 -2.41 -17.03 -18.56
N PRO A 510 -2.85 -16.92 -17.30
CA PRO A 510 -1.98 -16.50 -16.21
C PRO A 510 -0.77 -17.42 -16.06
N GLY A 511 0.42 -16.85 -16.06
CA GLY A 511 1.70 -17.52 -15.88
C GLY A 511 2.18 -18.32 -17.10
N LEU A 512 1.53 -18.24 -18.26
CA LEU A 512 1.81 -19.10 -19.41
C LEU A 512 2.18 -18.31 -20.68
N ASP A 513 3.29 -18.69 -21.32
CA ASP A 513 3.67 -18.12 -22.62
C ASP A 513 3.03 -18.89 -23.80
N ILE A 514 1.86 -18.43 -24.27
CA ILE A 514 1.17 -19.01 -25.43
C ILE A 514 1.98 -18.88 -26.74
N LEU A 515 3.05 -18.07 -26.76
CA LEU A 515 3.89 -17.85 -27.95
C LEU A 515 5.14 -18.75 -27.99
N SER A 516 5.28 -19.67 -27.04
CA SER A 516 6.42 -20.60 -27.00
C SER A 516 5.99 -22.05 -27.23
N GLY A 517 6.57 -22.70 -28.25
CA GLY A 517 6.30 -24.11 -28.55
C GLY A 517 6.47 -24.50 -30.04
N PRO A 518 6.51 -25.81 -30.36
CA PRO A 518 6.71 -26.30 -31.73
C PRO A 518 5.73 -25.75 -32.78
N PHE A 519 4.47 -25.51 -32.42
CA PHE A 519 3.46 -24.91 -33.29
C PHE A 519 3.72 -23.41 -33.50
N ALA A 520 4.10 -22.68 -32.46
CA ALA A 520 4.41 -21.25 -32.55
C ALA A 520 5.68 -21.02 -33.41
N GLU A 521 6.71 -21.84 -33.23
CA GLU A 521 7.91 -21.84 -34.08
C GLU A 521 7.56 -22.14 -35.55
N TRP A 522 6.69 -23.13 -35.78
CA TRP A 522 6.22 -23.45 -37.13
C TRP A 522 5.43 -22.29 -37.76
N MET A 523 4.52 -21.65 -37.02
CA MET A 523 3.76 -20.48 -37.46
C MET A 523 4.68 -19.31 -37.86
N ALA A 524 5.69 -19.03 -37.04
CA ALA A 524 6.70 -18.03 -37.33
C ALA A 524 7.49 -18.36 -38.61
N ALA A 525 7.88 -19.63 -38.80
CA ALA A 525 8.54 -20.09 -40.02
C ALA A 525 7.66 -19.95 -41.27
N GLN A 526 6.34 -20.07 -41.14
CA GLN A 526 5.38 -19.82 -42.22
C GLN A 526 5.05 -18.34 -42.44
N SER A 527 5.61 -17.43 -41.62
CA SER A 527 5.23 -16.01 -41.59
C SER A 527 3.72 -15.82 -41.40
N GLN A 528 3.11 -16.65 -40.55
CA GLN A 528 1.69 -16.62 -40.22
C GLN A 528 1.50 -16.19 -38.77
N ALA A 529 0.46 -15.39 -38.52
CA ALA A 529 0.13 -14.91 -37.17
C ALA A 529 -1.23 -15.43 -36.65
N ASN A 530 -2.06 -16.01 -37.53
CA ASN A 530 -3.40 -16.50 -37.17
C ASN A 530 -3.48 -18.03 -37.35
N PRO A 531 -3.63 -18.81 -36.25
CA PRO A 531 -3.80 -20.27 -36.31
C PRO A 531 -5.03 -20.72 -37.12
N TYR A 532 -6.04 -19.85 -37.25
CA TYR A 532 -7.32 -20.17 -37.87
C TYR A 532 -7.43 -19.72 -39.33
N SER A 533 -6.47 -18.97 -39.86
CA SER A 533 -6.44 -18.64 -41.30
C SER A 533 -6.05 -19.85 -42.14
N ASN A 534 -6.46 -19.86 -43.41
CA ASN A 534 -6.15 -20.93 -44.35
C ASN A 534 -4.64 -21.09 -44.54
N PHE A 535 -4.17 -22.34 -44.54
CA PHE A 535 -2.80 -22.70 -44.87
C PHE A 535 -2.59 -22.63 -46.39
N GLY A 536 -1.98 -21.54 -46.86
CA GLY A 536 -1.83 -21.27 -48.28
C GLY A 536 -3.19 -21.16 -48.99
N SER A 537 -3.41 -21.99 -50.01
CA SER A 537 -4.68 -22.08 -50.73
C SER A 537 -5.55 -23.27 -50.31
N SER A 538 -5.19 -23.97 -49.24
CA SER A 538 -5.92 -25.15 -48.75
C SER A 538 -7.21 -24.76 -48.01
N SER A 539 -8.11 -25.74 -47.88
CA SER A 539 -9.28 -25.68 -46.99
C SER A 539 -8.94 -25.88 -45.50
N LEU A 540 -7.69 -26.22 -45.16
CA LEU A 540 -7.22 -26.38 -43.79
C LEU A 540 -6.81 -25.04 -43.17
N SER A 541 -7.11 -24.84 -41.89
CA SER A 541 -6.48 -23.77 -41.10
C SER A 541 -5.00 -24.08 -40.84
N ASN A 542 -4.20 -23.08 -40.48
CA ASN A 542 -2.81 -23.26 -40.07
C ASN A 542 -2.67 -24.28 -38.92
N LEU A 543 -3.57 -24.24 -37.93
CA LEU A 543 -3.63 -25.20 -36.82
C LEU A 543 -3.87 -26.63 -37.32
N LEU A 544 -4.85 -26.83 -38.20
CA LEU A 544 -5.12 -28.17 -38.76
C LEU A 544 -4.01 -28.62 -39.70
N ALA A 545 -3.40 -27.71 -40.46
CA ALA A 545 -2.29 -28.03 -41.35
C ALA A 545 -1.08 -28.53 -40.57
N TYR A 546 -0.72 -27.85 -39.47
CA TYR A 546 0.36 -28.29 -38.60
C TYR A 546 0.03 -29.64 -37.92
N SER A 547 -1.16 -29.73 -37.30
CA SER A 547 -1.63 -30.92 -36.57
C SER A 547 -1.63 -32.18 -37.46
N LEU A 548 -2.11 -32.07 -38.69
CA LEU A 548 -2.25 -33.20 -39.63
C LEU A 548 -0.97 -33.48 -40.45
N GLY A 549 0.07 -32.66 -40.30
CA GLY A 549 1.28 -32.69 -41.12
C GLY A 549 0.97 -32.45 -42.62
N ALA A 550 0.09 -31.50 -42.91
CA ALA A 550 -0.37 -31.19 -44.27
C ALA A 550 0.71 -30.49 -45.10
N ASP A 551 1.62 -29.77 -44.44
CA ASP A 551 2.84 -29.19 -45.01
C ASP A 551 3.83 -30.25 -45.53
N PHE A 552 3.72 -31.51 -45.09
CA PHE A 552 4.50 -32.62 -45.64
C PHE A 552 3.92 -33.19 -46.94
N LYS A 553 2.77 -32.69 -47.40
CA LYS A 553 2.10 -33.16 -48.63
C LYS A 553 2.24 -32.15 -49.76
N ALA A 554 2.41 -32.68 -50.97
CA ALA A 554 2.40 -31.86 -52.19
C ALA A 554 1.04 -31.17 -52.41
N ASN A 555 -0.05 -31.76 -51.93
CA ASN A 555 -1.37 -31.15 -51.84
C ASN A 555 -1.86 -31.23 -50.38
N PRO A 556 -1.89 -30.12 -49.63
CA PRO A 556 -2.28 -30.11 -48.22
C PRO A 556 -3.69 -30.66 -47.96
N ASP A 557 -4.64 -30.49 -48.89
CA ASP A 557 -6.01 -31.00 -48.72
C ASP A 557 -6.07 -32.54 -48.69
N THR A 558 -5.01 -33.25 -49.13
CA THR A 558 -4.92 -34.71 -49.00
C THR A 558 -4.68 -35.17 -47.56
N ALA A 559 -4.37 -34.25 -46.63
CA ALA A 559 -4.24 -34.55 -45.21
C ALA A 559 -5.58 -34.46 -44.45
N LEU A 560 -6.67 -34.02 -45.10
CA LEU A 560 -8.00 -33.93 -44.47
C LEU A 560 -8.42 -35.26 -43.83
N PRO A 561 -9.05 -35.23 -42.64
CA PRO A 561 -9.68 -36.41 -42.06
C PRO A 561 -10.69 -37.04 -43.03
N SER A 562 -10.65 -38.35 -43.14
CA SER A 562 -11.50 -39.12 -44.05
C SER A 562 -12.47 -40.01 -43.28
N MET A 563 -13.73 -40.01 -43.74
CA MET A 563 -14.74 -40.94 -43.23
C MET A 563 -14.55 -42.30 -43.91
N ILE A 564 -14.44 -43.35 -43.10
CA ILE A 564 -14.34 -44.74 -43.57
C ILE A 564 -15.35 -45.63 -42.84
N VAL A 565 -15.50 -46.86 -43.33
CA VAL A 565 -16.31 -47.90 -42.67
C VAL A 565 -15.37 -48.97 -42.14
N VAL A 566 -15.54 -49.32 -40.86
CA VAL A 566 -14.80 -50.39 -40.20
C VAL A 566 -15.77 -51.52 -39.90
N GLU A 567 -15.47 -52.72 -40.40
CA GLU A 567 -16.20 -53.93 -40.03
C GLU A 567 -15.58 -54.59 -38.80
N ASN A 568 -16.42 -54.94 -37.84
CA ASN A 568 -16.03 -55.74 -36.68
C ASN A 568 -17.10 -56.80 -36.43
N GLU A 569 -16.71 -58.08 -36.45
CA GLU A 569 -17.62 -59.23 -36.29
C GLU A 569 -18.84 -59.23 -37.22
N GLY A 570 -18.66 -58.77 -38.47
CA GLY A 570 -19.74 -58.69 -39.46
C GLY A 570 -20.68 -57.49 -39.29
N ILE A 571 -20.37 -56.57 -38.38
CA ILE A 571 -21.11 -55.32 -38.15
C ILE A 571 -20.27 -54.14 -38.64
N SER A 572 -20.87 -53.26 -39.45
CA SER A 572 -20.19 -52.08 -40.00
C SER A 572 -20.38 -50.86 -39.09
N TYR A 573 -19.29 -50.12 -38.81
CA TYR A 573 -19.27 -48.91 -37.98
C TYR A 573 -18.73 -47.72 -38.78
N PRO A 574 -19.28 -46.50 -38.59
CA PRO A 574 -18.66 -45.29 -39.11
C PRO A 574 -17.37 -44.99 -38.32
N ALA A 575 -16.30 -44.66 -39.04
CA ALA A 575 -15.02 -44.33 -38.45
C ALA A 575 -14.38 -43.11 -39.13
N LEU A 576 -13.53 -42.43 -38.38
CA LEU A 576 -12.70 -41.33 -38.85
C LEU A 576 -11.25 -41.80 -38.92
N SER A 577 -10.63 -41.65 -40.09
CA SER A 577 -9.21 -41.85 -40.30
C SER A 577 -8.53 -40.50 -40.51
N TYR A 578 -7.51 -40.21 -39.72
CA TYR A 578 -6.80 -38.93 -39.75
C TYR A 578 -5.32 -39.13 -39.38
N ARG A 579 -4.48 -38.18 -39.80
CA ARG A 579 -3.05 -38.16 -39.52
C ARG A 579 -2.76 -37.23 -38.35
N LEU A 580 -1.74 -37.51 -37.56
CA LEU A 580 -1.23 -36.61 -36.52
C LEU A 580 0.28 -36.46 -36.64
N ARG A 581 0.79 -35.23 -36.52
CA ARG A 581 2.23 -34.94 -36.42
C ARG A 581 2.78 -35.47 -35.09
N GLN A 582 3.87 -36.23 -35.14
CA GLN A 582 4.48 -36.86 -33.96
C GLN A 582 5.09 -35.84 -32.99
N GLU A 583 5.58 -34.71 -33.50
CA GLU A 583 6.26 -33.66 -32.71
C GLU A 583 5.30 -32.58 -32.16
N ALA A 584 3.99 -32.65 -32.47
CA ALA A 584 2.96 -31.72 -32.00
C ALA A 584 2.57 -31.98 -30.54
N SER A 585 3.57 -31.93 -29.67
CA SER A 585 3.49 -32.16 -28.22
C SER A 585 2.82 -31.01 -27.46
N ASP A 586 2.43 -29.97 -28.19
CA ASP A 586 1.70 -28.79 -27.75
C ASP A 586 0.25 -28.79 -28.28
N LEU A 587 -0.26 -29.92 -28.78
CA LEU A 587 -1.65 -30.07 -29.22
C LEU A 587 -2.36 -31.27 -28.58
N THR A 588 -3.66 -31.15 -28.28
CA THR A 588 -4.55 -32.28 -28.05
C THR A 588 -5.49 -32.54 -29.21
N HIS A 589 -5.93 -33.79 -29.32
CA HIS A 589 -6.77 -34.27 -30.41
C HIS A 589 -7.85 -35.20 -29.85
N ARG A 590 -9.10 -34.99 -30.24
CA ARG A 590 -10.21 -35.90 -29.89
C ARG A 590 -11.20 -36.02 -31.04
N VAL A 591 -11.81 -37.20 -31.16
CA VAL A 591 -12.92 -37.40 -32.10
C VAL A 591 -14.22 -37.12 -31.36
N GLU A 592 -15.02 -36.23 -31.94
CA GLU A 592 -16.33 -35.86 -31.42
C GLU A 592 -17.43 -36.46 -32.29
N VAL A 593 -18.51 -36.88 -31.64
CA VAL A 593 -19.69 -37.48 -32.26
C VAL A 593 -20.88 -36.54 -32.04
N SER A 594 -21.72 -36.39 -33.05
CA SER A 594 -22.99 -35.66 -32.98
C SER A 594 -24.11 -36.38 -33.72
N GLU A 595 -25.35 -36.16 -33.28
CA GLU A 595 -26.55 -36.63 -33.99
C GLU A 595 -27.24 -35.50 -34.78
N ASN A 596 -26.92 -34.22 -34.48
CA ASN A 596 -27.64 -33.04 -34.95
C ASN A 596 -26.75 -31.89 -35.45
N LEU A 597 -25.41 -32.06 -35.46
CA LEU A 597 -24.40 -31.04 -35.79
C LEU A 597 -24.30 -29.84 -34.83
N GLN A 598 -25.13 -29.79 -33.79
CA GLN A 598 -25.15 -28.70 -32.79
C GLN A 598 -24.45 -29.12 -31.50
N THR A 599 -24.84 -30.28 -30.95
CA THR A 599 -24.27 -30.83 -29.72
C THR A 599 -23.23 -31.88 -30.08
N TRP A 600 -22.01 -31.71 -29.58
CA TRP A 600 -20.86 -32.58 -29.84
C TRP A 600 -20.36 -33.17 -28.53
N GLN A 601 -20.01 -34.46 -28.53
CA GLN A 601 -19.51 -35.18 -27.36
C GLN A 601 -18.33 -36.07 -27.76
N SER A 602 -17.39 -36.28 -26.84
CA SER A 602 -16.22 -37.15 -27.03
C SER A 602 -16.06 -38.14 -25.88
N GLY A 603 -15.17 -39.13 -26.07
CA GLY A 603 -14.75 -40.06 -25.02
C GLY A 603 -15.04 -41.53 -25.34
N ASP A 604 -14.50 -42.41 -24.51
CA ASP A 604 -14.53 -43.87 -24.73
C ASP A 604 -15.95 -44.47 -24.68
N ALA A 605 -16.90 -43.73 -24.09
CA ALA A 605 -18.32 -44.08 -24.12
C ALA A 605 -18.99 -43.85 -25.48
N LEU A 606 -18.30 -43.25 -26.46
CA LEU A 606 -18.86 -42.90 -27.78
C LEU A 606 -18.00 -43.39 -28.95
N THR A 607 -16.69 -43.51 -28.72
CA THR A 607 -15.71 -43.90 -29.73
C THR A 607 -14.73 -44.94 -29.19
N VAL A 608 -14.13 -45.71 -30.10
CA VAL A 608 -13.07 -46.66 -29.76
C VAL A 608 -11.99 -46.65 -30.84
N ILE A 609 -10.74 -46.75 -30.40
CA ILE A 609 -9.58 -46.88 -31.27
C ILE A 609 -9.62 -48.26 -31.93
N VAL A 610 -9.52 -48.31 -33.25
CA VAL A 610 -9.64 -49.55 -34.03
C VAL A 610 -8.36 -50.38 -33.97
N ALA A 611 -7.21 -49.72 -33.99
CA ALA A 611 -5.89 -50.34 -33.93
C ALA A 611 -4.85 -49.30 -33.43
N PRO A 612 -3.66 -49.75 -32.99
CA PRO A 612 -2.54 -48.85 -32.72
C PRO A 612 -2.25 -47.94 -33.94
N PRO A 613 -1.76 -46.70 -33.72
CA PRO A 613 -1.46 -45.79 -34.81
C PRO A 613 -0.44 -46.38 -35.79
N PHE A 614 -0.64 -46.14 -37.09
CA PHE A 614 0.26 -46.58 -38.14
C PHE A 614 1.25 -45.45 -38.50
N ASN A 615 2.54 -45.67 -38.27
CA ASN A 615 3.58 -44.71 -38.62
C ASN A 615 3.76 -44.61 -40.14
N ASN A 616 3.58 -43.41 -40.68
CA ASN A 616 3.63 -43.15 -42.11
C ASN A 616 5.06 -42.99 -42.67
N GLY A 617 6.08 -42.96 -41.80
CA GLY A 617 7.48 -42.74 -42.17
C GLY A 617 7.83 -41.30 -42.56
N ASP A 618 6.90 -40.36 -42.37
CA ASP A 618 7.03 -38.94 -42.71
C ASP A 618 6.88 -38.00 -41.50
N GLY A 619 7.08 -38.54 -40.28
CA GLY A 619 6.89 -37.79 -39.02
C GLY A 619 5.43 -37.66 -38.59
N THR A 620 4.51 -38.41 -39.23
CA THR A 620 3.11 -38.50 -38.82
C THR A 620 2.65 -39.93 -38.59
N ASP A 621 1.67 -40.10 -37.71
CA ASP A 621 0.95 -41.34 -37.50
C ASP A 621 -0.48 -41.27 -38.03
N THR A 622 -0.98 -42.36 -38.60
CA THR A 622 -2.39 -42.49 -39.01
C THR A 622 -3.19 -43.16 -37.89
N HIS A 623 -4.23 -42.48 -37.43
CA HIS A 623 -5.17 -42.96 -36.42
C HIS A 623 -6.50 -43.34 -37.07
N ILE A 624 -7.12 -44.40 -36.56
CA ILE A 624 -8.46 -44.82 -36.96
C ILE A 624 -9.31 -44.98 -35.70
N ILE A 625 -10.32 -44.13 -35.56
CA ILE A 625 -11.25 -44.14 -34.44
C ILE A 625 -12.65 -44.36 -34.99
N ARG A 626 -13.32 -45.41 -34.51
CA ARG A 626 -14.70 -45.72 -34.90
C ARG A 626 -15.67 -45.30 -33.82
N SER A 627 -16.91 -45.04 -34.22
CA SER A 627 -18.01 -44.93 -33.27
C SER A 627 -18.32 -46.29 -32.63
N ILE A 628 -18.81 -46.29 -31.39
CA ILE A 628 -19.27 -47.54 -30.75
C ILE A 628 -20.63 -48.01 -31.27
N TYR A 629 -21.38 -47.16 -32.00
CA TYR A 629 -22.67 -47.57 -32.57
C TYR A 629 -22.54 -47.85 -34.06
N PRO A 630 -23.17 -48.93 -34.56
CA PRO A 630 -23.04 -49.36 -35.94
C PRO A 630 -23.85 -48.50 -36.91
N LEU A 631 -23.52 -48.62 -38.19
CA LEU A 631 -24.30 -48.04 -39.28
C LEU A 631 -25.75 -48.56 -39.22
N GLY A 632 -26.71 -47.65 -39.40
CA GLY A 632 -28.14 -47.96 -39.37
C GLY A 632 -28.81 -47.96 -38.00
N MET A 633 -28.06 -47.84 -36.89
CA MET A 633 -28.64 -47.77 -35.54
C MET A 633 -29.25 -46.38 -35.21
N LYS A 634 -28.78 -45.33 -35.87
CA LYS A 634 -29.25 -43.95 -35.72
C LYS A 634 -29.59 -43.36 -37.08
N SER A 635 -30.58 -42.47 -37.14
CA SER A 635 -31.04 -41.80 -38.37
C SER A 635 -29.98 -40.89 -38.99
N SER A 636 -29.15 -40.27 -38.13
CA SER A 636 -28.04 -39.40 -38.53
C SER A 636 -26.93 -39.48 -37.50
N ARG A 637 -25.69 -39.54 -37.95
CA ARG A 637 -24.51 -39.45 -37.09
C ARG A 637 -23.34 -38.82 -37.83
N PHE A 638 -22.66 -37.92 -37.12
CA PHE A 638 -21.54 -37.14 -37.61
C PHE A 638 -20.33 -37.38 -36.72
N LEU A 639 -19.15 -37.47 -37.33
CA LEU A 639 -17.87 -37.52 -36.65
C LEU A 639 -17.06 -36.31 -37.11
N ARG A 640 -16.32 -35.67 -36.20
CA ARG A 640 -15.31 -34.67 -36.54
C ARG A 640 -14.07 -34.87 -35.70
N LEU A 641 -12.94 -34.39 -36.21
CA LEU A 641 -11.72 -34.22 -35.43
C LEU A 641 -11.74 -32.84 -34.79
N HIS A 642 -11.56 -32.78 -33.48
CA HIS A 642 -11.29 -31.54 -32.74
C HIS A 642 -9.81 -31.50 -32.39
N VAL A 643 -9.17 -30.37 -32.70
CA VAL A 643 -7.76 -30.09 -32.43
C VAL A 643 -7.69 -28.84 -31.57
N GLU A 644 -6.89 -28.90 -30.52
CA GLU A 644 -6.76 -27.83 -29.53
C GLU A 644 -5.29 -27.67 -29.16
N ILE A 645 -4.86 -26.43 -28.96
CA ILE A 645 -3.50 -26.14 -28.49
C ILE A 645 -3.49 -26.46 -26.98
N LEU A 646 -2.55 -27.30 -26.56
CA LEU A 646 -2.32 -27.57 -25.15
C LEU A 646 -1.82 -26.29 -24.47
N PRO A 647 -2.41 -25.90 -23.32
CA PRO A 647 -1.73 -25.00 -22.40
C PRO A 647 -0.44 -25.70 -21.98
N ARG A 648 0.71 -25.03 -22.11
CA ARG A 648 1.98 -25.50 -21.55
C ARG A 648 2.36 -24.68 -20.36
#